data_AF-A0A8H7SU55-F1
#
_entry.id   AF-A0A8H7SU55-F1
#
_cell.length_a   1.000
_cell.length_b   1.000
_cell.length_c   1.000
_cell.angle_alpha   90.00
_cell.angle_beta   90.00
_cell.angle_gamma   90.00
#
_symmetry.space_group_name_H-M   'P 1'
#
loop_
_entity.id
_entity.type
_entity.pdbx_description
1 polymer ?
#
loop_
_entity_poly.entity_id
_entity_poly.type
_entity_poly.pdbx_seq_one_letter_code
_entity_poly.pdbx_strand_id
1 'polypeptide(L)'
;MKVNSFYILAFFSGSSVANMVQQYPFVHPMSTKETTLHGKYLHLTDIHMDKHYLVGATIKSDCHREPKKHKKKKERQGLLAGYWGAPGMDCDSPSRLVYHSIDYIADQWKDKIDFVIWTGDNARHDGDAYITRTKEEIIGYNVEIAALLKNAFRLENNRTLPIVPCIGNNDVHPHNELRGIKRNPQLLEFSKLWNDFIPPKQLKAFKRGGYFAVDVVPGLRVLSLNSLYFFGSNDVVNSCSDKAGPGARHIKWMKKQLKRARRDGFKVIIIGHVPPTIKTFKDSCLDDYIKVSTKYADIITGHMYGHANMDHFQVLTRDVPSDRNSSQIEILKDTGRFISTLREQYKKVKKIRDTQELVVVHIAPPMLPLFYPTFRINEYESNINSARFGDWLKYTQWYTNLTHWNQAKHPLTGKHLKPEFEIEYSTDETYNMTDLTANSWLDFAEKIASKQGKSLWKTYLANMFVQTNNDWYGQSIPIQQPTIGWLDCSKPDPTLQETHIPQTNQQAQSLRSVESLPASTSANAIPIQPEEKNPTKIDPPAFEATEHKATTTLQDTKPKPVIISTPIPPDNTKNNSLPTHNSHNTTTWTILVRLSNSAVKDILVDIPTTAPFLTVSDLKKKVPVEPDQLIKLIHLGRILQDDFKLL
;
A
#
# COMPACT_ATOMS: atom_id res chain seq x y z
N MET A 1 47.50 -63.13 -21.47
CA MET A 1 47.47 -62.10 -22.53
C MET A 1 46.02 -61.71 -22.79
N LYS A 2 45.75 -60.40 -22.81
CA LYS A 2 44.44 -59.77 -23.01
C LYS A 2 44.03 -59.85 -24.49
N VAL A 3 42.74 -60.02 -24.77
CA VAL A 3 42.14 -59.57 -26.03
C VAL A 3 40.85 -58.84 -25.69
N ASN A 4 40.86 -57.53 -25.94
CA ASN A 4 39.72 -56.62 -25.87
C ASN A 4 39.02 -56.60 -27.23
N SER A 5 37.69 -56.76 -27.25
CA SER A 5 36.87 -56.42 -28.43
C SER A 5 36.17 -55.08 -28.18
N PHE A 6 36.38 -54.18 -29.13
CA PHE A 6 35.79 -52.85 -29.22
C PHE A 6 34.32 -52.91 -29.68
N TYR A 7 33.46 -52.10 -29.08
CA TYR A 7 32.23 -51.64 -29.70
C TYR A 7 32.27 -50.11 -29.81
N ILE A 8 32.08 -49.64 -31.03
CA ILE A 8 31.96 -48.23 -31.43
C ILE A 8 30.56 -47.75 -31.05
N LEU A 9 30.46 -46.69 -30.25
CA LEU A 9 29.22 -45.91 -30.13
C LEU A 9 29.44 -44.53 -30.76
N ALA A 10 28.65 -44.24 -31.78
CA ALA A 10 28.62 -42.96 -32.48
C ALA A 10 28.05 -41.86 -31.57
N PHE A 11 28.71 -40.70 -31.56
CA PHE A 11 28.20 -39.47 -30.98
C PHE A 11 27.13 -38.88 -31.91
N PHE A 12 25.90 -38.75 -31.41
CA PHE A 12 24.93 -37.79 -31.94
C PHE A 12 24.85 -36.59 -30.99
N SER A 13 25.33 -35.46 -31.48
CA SER A 13 25.12 -34.14 -30.90
C SER A 13 23.65 -33.73 -31.06
N GLY A 14 22.90 -33.80 -29.96
CA GLY A 14 21.52 -33.31 -29.87
C GLY A 14 21.41 -32.22 -28.81
N SER A 15 21.37 -30.98 -29.27
CA SER A 15 21.12 -29.77 -28.48
C SER A 15 19.64 -29.68 -28.09
N SER A 16 19.34 -29.60 -26.79
CA SER A 16 18.30 -28.72 -26.21
C SER A 16 18.16 -29.00 -24.71
N VAL A 17 19.13 -28.55 -23.92
CA VAL A 17 18.88 -28.34 -22.48
C VAL A 17 18.18 -26.99 -22.39
N ALA A 18 16.89 -27.01 -22.06
CA ALA A 18 16.10 -25.83 -21.82
C ALA A 18 16.78 -24.98 -20.73
N ASN A 19 17.39 -23.87 -21.14
CA ASN A 19 17.82 -22.82 -20.23
C ASN A 19 16.57 -22.29 -19.52
N MET A 20 16.39 -22.67 -18.25
CA MET A 20 15.46 -21.98 -17.35
C MET A 20 15.86 -20.51 -17.29
N VAL A 21 15.03 -19.66 -17.89
CA VAL A 21 15.18 -18.20 -17.94
C VAL A 21 14.96 -17.65 -16.52
N GLN A 22 16.05 -17.57 -15.75
CA GLN A 22 16.12 -16.77 -14.54
C GLN A 22 16.35 -15.30 -14.97
N GLN A 23 15.41 -14.40 -14.67
CA GLN A 23 15.57 -12.98 -14.98
C GLN A 23 16.74 -12.44 -14.17
N TYR A 24 17.75 -11.91 -14.86
CA TYR A 24 18.84 -11.16 -14.25
C TYR A 24 18.31 -9.79 -13.83
N PRO A 25 18.40 -9.42 -12.56
CA PRO A 25 18.26 -8.03 -12.16
C PRO A 25 19.33 -7.23 -12.91
N PHE A 26 18.87 -6.20 -13.61
CA PHE A 26 19.62 -5.33 -14.51
C PHE A 26 21.00 -4.93 -13.95
N VAL A 27 22.04 -5.67 -14.38
CA VAL A 27 23.45 -5.28 -14.27
C VAL A 27 24.19 -5.81 -15.51
N HIS A 28 23.73 -5.44 -16.69
CA HIS A 28 24.64 -5.30 -17.82
C HIS A 28 24.59 -3.84 -18.26
N PRO A 29 25.74 -3.23 -18.60
CA PRO A 29 25.73 -1.90 -19.17
C PRO A 29 24.84 -1.99 -20.40
N MET A 30 23.69 -1.31 -20.36
CA MET A 30 22.97 -1.06 -21.60
C MET A 30 24.01 -0.46 -22.52
N SER A 31 24.26 -1.13 -23.66
CA SER A 31 24.88 -0.48 -24.80
C SER A 31 24.16 0.86 -24.94
N THR A 32 24.90 1.95 -24.79
CA THR A 32 24.41 3.33 -24.73
C THR A 32 23.71 3.78 -26.01
N LYS A 33 23.42 2.85 -26.94
CA LYS A 33 22.88 3.09 -28.26
C LYS A 33 21.38 2.80 -28.41
N GLU A 34 20.70 2.09 -27.50
CA GLU A 34 19.37 1.53 -27.83
C GLU A 34 18.18 1.85 -26.89
N THR A 35 18.34 2.60 -25.81
CA THR A 35 17.16 2.99 -25.00
C THR A 35 17.16 4.47 -24.68
N THR A 36 16.29 5.21 -25.37
CA THR A 36 15.89 6.57 -24.98
C THR A 36 15.16 6.49 -23.64
N LEU A 37 15.70 7.15 -22.61
CA LEU A 37 15.02 7.26 -21.31
C LEU A 37 13.78 8.15 -21.45
N HIS A 38 12.66 7.72 -20.86
CA HIS A 38 11.45 8.53 -20.84
C HIS A 38 11.53 9.68 -19.84
N GLY A 39 12.37 9.55 -18.81
CA GLY A 39 12.43 10.48 -17.69
C GLY A 39 11.23 10.36 -16.77
N LYS A 40 10.57 9.20 -16.71
CA LYS A 40 9.35 9.00 -15.91
C LYS A 40 9.38 7.70 -15.13
N TYR A 41 8.76 7.67 -13.95
CA TYR A 41 8.56 6.44 -13.19
C TYR A 41 7.23 6.43 -12.43
N LEU A 42 6.67 5.23 -12.28
CA LEU A 42 5.41 4.99 -11.58
C LEU A 42 5.66 4.79 -10.08
N HIS A 43 4.79 5.35 -9.25
CA HIS A 43 4.70 5.04 -7.82
C HIS A 43 3.31 4.48 -7.48
N LEU A 44 3.30 3.24 -6.97
CA LEU A 44 2.13 2.54 -6.40
C LEU A 44 2.33 2.27 -4.92
N THR A 45 1.26 2.34 -4.12
CA THR A 45 1.30 2.05 -2.68
C THR A 45 -0.06 1.60 -2.16
N ASP A 46 -0.07 0.87 -1.04
CA ASP A 46 -1.26 0.61 -0.22
C ASP A 46 -2.42 0.06 -1.07
N ILE A 47 -2.18 -1.12 -1.65
CA ILE A 47 -3.09 -1.81 -2.57
C ILE A 47 -4.27 -2.42 -1.81
N HIS A 48 -3.97 -3.04 -0.66
CA HIS A 48 -4.94 -3.66 0.24
C HIS A 48 -6.01 -4.49 -0.48
N MET A 49 -5.58 -5.51 -1.23
CA MET A 49 -6.51 -6.42 -1.86
C MET A 49 -7.25 -7.25 -0.81
N ASP A 50 -8.58 -7.30 -0.97
CA ASP A 50 -9.47 -8.08 -0.14
C ASP A 50 -10.30 -9.06 -0.99
N LYS A 51 -10.03 -10.36 -0.79
CA LYS A 51 -10.78 -11.46 -1.42
C LYS A 51 -12.13 -11.73 -0.75
N HIS A 52 -12.37 -11.18 0.43
CA HIS A 52 -13.64 -11.29 1.15
C HIS A 52 -14.62 -10.18 0.80
N TYR A 53 -14.21 -9.17 0.03
CA TYR A 53 -15.09 -8.07 -0.38
C TYR A 53 -16.32 -8.57 -1.14
N LEU A 54 -17.50 -8.26 -0.61
CA LEU A 54 -18.79 -8.59 -1.19
C LEU A 54 -19.55 -7.32 -1.61
N VAL A 55 -20.01 -7.31 -2.86
CA VAL A 55 -20.87 -6.23 -3.37
C VAL A 55 -22.17 -6.20 -2.56
N GLY A 56 -22.60 -5.01 -2.14
CA GLY A 56 -23.81 -4.83 -1.32
C GLY A 56 -23.65 -5.23 0.15
N ALA A 57 -22.44 -5.61 0.59
CA ALA A 57 -22.17 -5.86 2.00
C ALA A 57 -22.17 -4.59 2.84
N THR A 58 -22.30 -4.75 4.15
CA THR A 58 -22.26 -3.62 5.08
C THR A 58 -20.83 -3.12 5.29
N ILE A 59 -20.63 -1.80 5.33
CA ILE A 59 -19.31 -1.23 5.68
C ILE A 59 -18.85 -1.68 7.08
N LYS A 60 -19.77 -1.80 8.04
CA LYS A 60 -19.45 -2.28 9.41
C LYS A 60 -18.84 -3.70 9.44
N SER A 61 -19.07 -4.50 8.41
CA SER A 61 -18.46 -5.83 8.28
C SER A 61 -17.17 -5.81 7.48
N ASP A 62 -16.55 -4.65 7.28
CA ASP A 62 -15.40 -4.48 6.39
C ASP A 62 -15.75 -4.91 4.95
N CYS A 63 -17.00 -4.68 4.55
CA CYS A 63 -17.55 -5.18 3.27
C CYS A 63 -17.58 -6.72 3.11
N HIS A 64 -17.53 -7.53 4.18
CA HIS A 64 -17.54 -9.00 4.05
C HIS A 64 -18.90 -9.69 4.23
N ARG A 65 -19.97 -8.97 4.63
CA ARG A 65 -21.28 -9.59 4.92
C ARG A 65 -22.47 -8.79 4.43
N GLU A 66 -23.43 -9.51 3.86
CA GLU A 66 -24.72 -8.94 3.47
C GLU A 66 -25.52 -8.40 4.67
N PRO A 67 -26.36 -7.37 4.46
CA PRO A 67 -27.28 -6.89 5.48
C PRO A 67 -28.36 -7.94 5.81
N LYS A 68 -28.72 -8.05 7.11
CA LYS A 68 -29.78 -8.97 7.56
C LYS A 68 -31.14 -8.66 6.88
N LYS A 69 -31.90 -9.70 6.50
CA LYS A 69 -33.15 -9.63 5.71
C LYS A 69 -34.19 -8.59 6.21
N HIS A 70 -34.35 -8.39 7.52
CA HIS A 70 -35.27 -7.39 8.09
C HIS A 70 -34.80 -5.92 7.98
N LYS A 71 -33.54 -5.70 7.59
CA LYS A 71 -32.99 -4.37 7.28
C LYS A 71 -33.00 -4.06 5.78
N LYS A 72 -33.44 -4.99 4.92
CA LYS A 72 -33.55 -4.79 3.46
C LYS A 72 -34.51 -3.64 3.08
N LYS A 73 -35.48 -3.30 3.95
CA LYS A 73 -36.40 -2.16 3.74
C LYS A 73 -35.80 -0.78 4.08
N LYS A 74 -34.64 -0.72 4.75
CA LYS A 74 -33.85 0.51 4.89
C LYS A 74 -32.74 0.53 3.83
N GLU A 75 -33.12 0.49 2.57
CA GLU A 75 -32.25 1.08 1.56
C GLU A 75 -32.15 2.60 1.80
N ARG A 76 -31.05 3.20 1.33
CA ARG A 76 -30.87 4.63 1.04
C ARG A 76 -30.20 5.54 2.07
N GLN A 77 -29.04 5.15 2.60
CA GLN A 77 -28.06 6.13 3.12
C GLN A 77 -26.59 5.73 2.86
N GLY A 78 -26.22 5.19 1.69
CA GLY A 78 -24.80 5.05 1.31
C GLY A 78 -23.93 4.10 2.16
N LEU A 79 -24.53 3.18 2.92
CA LEU A 79 -23.83 2.29 3.87
C LEU A 79 -23.49 0.89 3.32
N LEU A 80 -23.57 0.69 2.00
CA LEU A 80 -23.33 -0.60 1.37
C LEU A 80 -22.19 -0.53 0.35
N ALA A 81 -21.44 -1.63 0.27
CA ALA A 81 -20.31 -1.85 -0.63
C ALA A 81 -20.71 -1.71 -2.12
N GLY A 82 -19.98 -0.90 -2.87
CA GLY A 82 -20.16 -0.75 -4.31
C GLY A 82 -19.61 -1.94 -5.11
N TYR A 83 -19.77 -1.92 -6.43
CA TYR A 83 -19.21 -2.97 -7.29
C TYR A 83 -17.69 -2.86 -7.38
N TRP A 84 -17.18 -1.67 -7.72
CA TRP A 84 -15.75 -1.40 -7.86
C TRP A 84 -15.05 -1.08 -6.55
N GLY A 85 -15.79 -0.82 -5.48
CA GLY A 85 -15.24 -0.43 -4.19
C GLY A 85 -16.21 0.47 -3.42
N ALA A 86 -15.82 0.89 -2.23
CA ALA A 86 -16.59 1.80 -1.38
C ALA A 86 -15.75 3.05 -1.05
N PRO A 87 -15.61 4.01 -1.99
CA PRO A 87 -14.77 5.20 -1.80
C PRO A 87 -15.22 5.99 -0.56
N GLY A 88 -14.28 6.40 0.29
CA GLY A 88 -14.58 7.18 1.50
C GLY A 88 -15.01 6.34 2.71
N MET A 89 -14.95 5.00 2.62
CA MET A 89 -15.48 4.10 3.64
C MET A 89 -14.41 3.13 4.16
N ASP A 90 -14.62 2.58 5.35
CA ASP A 90 -13.76 1.56 5.97
C ASP A 90 -13.96 0.19 5.30
N CYS A 91 -13.49 0.05 4.06
CA CYS A 91 -13.39 -1.21 3.33
C CYS A 91 -12.14 -1.25 2.47
N ASP A 92 -11.56 -2.45 2.34
CA ASP A 92 -10.41 -2.69 1.47
C ASP A 92 -10.78 -2.86 -0.01
N SER A 93 -9.77 -2.97 -0.87
CA SER A 93 -9.93 -3.02 -2.33
C SER A 93 -10.47 -4.37 -2.79
N PRO A 94 -11.63 -4.45 -3.48
CA PRO A 94 -12.04 -5.71 -4.09
C PRO A 94 -11.01 -6.15 -5.14
N SER A 95 -10.73 -7.45 -5.22
CA SER A 95 -9.77 -7.99 -6.21
C SER A 95 -10.02 -7.52 -7.64
N ARG A 96 -11.29 -7.35 -8.03
CA ARG A 96 -11.67 -6.85 -9.35
C ARG A 96 -11.12 -5.46 -9.67
N LEU A 97 -11.10 -4.56 -8.68
CA LEU A 97 -10.53 -3.22 -8.82
C LEU A 97 -9.02 -3.33 -8.99
N VAL A 98 -8.37 -4.12 -8.14
CA VAL A 98 -6.92 -4.30 -8.15
C VAL A 98 -6.42 -4.83 -9.49
N TYR A 99 -7.04 -5.90 -10.02
CA TYR A 99 -6.66 -6.45 -11.32
C TYR A 99 -6.86 -5.42 -12.43
N HIS A 100 -8.04 -4.78 -12.47
CA HIS A 100 -8.35 -3.77 -13.48
C HIS A 100 -7.40 -2.57 -13.43
N SER A 101 -7.10 -2.05 -12.24
CA SER A 101 -6.23 -0.89 -12.07
C SER A 101 -4.80 -1.19 -12.51
N ILE A 102 -4.23 -2.34 -12.14
CA ILE A 102 -2.88 -2.73 -12.57
C ILE A 102 -2.80 -2.89 -14.09
N ASP A 103 -3.78 -3.59 -14.69
CA ASP A 103 -3.84 -3.78 -16.14
C ASP A 103 -3.98 -2.44 -16.87
N TYR A 104 -4.92 -1.59 -16.45
CA TYR A 104 -5.14 -0.27 -17.02
C TYR A 104 -3.88 0.59 -16.97
N ILE A 105 -3.23 0.66 -15.80
CA ILE A 105 -2.02 1.48 -15.62
C ILE A 105 -0.90 0.97 -16.54
N ALA A 106 -0.69 -0.35 -16.60
CA ALA A 106 0.33 -0.92 -17.46
C ALA A 106 0.05 -0.65 -18.95
N ASP A 107 -1.18 -0.83 -19.42
CA ASP A 107 -1.58 -0.54 -20.79
C ASP A 107 -1.35 0.93 -21.18
N GLN A 108 -1.53 1.85 -20.24
CA GLN A 108 -1.32 3.27 -20.48
C GLN A 108 0.14 3.72 -20.38
N TRP A 109 0.95 3.08 -19.53
CA TRP A 109 2.23 3.64 -19.07
C TRP A 109 3.46 2.78 -19.28
N LYS A 110 3.36 1.45 -19.49
CA LYS A 110 4.55 0.57 -19.52
C LYS A 110 5.60 0.95 -20.58
N ASP A 111 5.17 1.58 -21.67
CA ASP A 111 6.04 2.04 -22.77
C ASP A 111 6.37 3.55 -22.68
N LYS A 112 6.07 4.19 -21.54
CA LYS A 112 6.25 5.63 -21.28
C LYS A 112 6.99 5.93 -19.97
N ILE A 113 7.44 4.89 -19.26
CA ILE A 113 8.15 4.99 -17.98
C ILE A 113 9.38 4.10 -18.00
N ASP A 114 10.37 4.44 -17.17
CA ASP A 114 11.64 3.74 -17.11
C ASP A 114 11.67 2.66 -16.00
N PHE A 115 10.89 2.85 -14.93
CA PHE A 115 10.79 1.91 -13.80
C PHE A 115 9.53 2.14 -12.94
N VAL A 116 9.28 1.23 -12.00
CA VAL A 116 8.19 1.28 -11.02
C VAL A 116 8.75 1.19 -9.61
N ILE A 117 8.31 2.07 -8.71
CA ILE A 117 8.45 1.89 -7.26
C ILE A 117 7.11 1.47 -6.68
N TRP A 118 7.15 0.49 -5.78
CA TRP A 118 5.94 -0.08 -5.18
C TRP A 118 6.12 -0.21 -3.66
N THR A 119 5.46 0.66 -2.90
CA THR A 119 5.76 0.83 -1.46
C THR A 119 4.94 -0.04 -0.52
N GLY A 120 4.53 -1.24 -0.96
CA GLY A 120 3.99 -2.30 -0.10
C GLY A 120 2.51 -2.15 0.29
N ASP A 121 2.11 -2.90 1.31
CA ASP A 121 0.74 -3.07 1.84
C ASP A 121 -0.23 -3.65 0.81
N ASN A 122 0.01 -4.92 0.50
CA ASN A 122 -0.85 -5.73 -0.38
C ASN A 122 -2.05 -6.32 0.33
N ALA A 123 -1.83 -6.82 1.54
CA ALA A 123 -2.88 -7.53 2.26
C ALA A 123 -3.90 -6.52 2.83
N ARG A 124 -5.18 -6.90 2.79
CA ARG A 124 -6.26 -6.22 3.50
C ARG A 124 -5.93 -6.00 4.98
N HIS A 125 -6.70 -5.16 5.65
CA HIS A 125 -6.72 -4.97 7.09
C HIS A 125 -7.49 -6.09 7.81
N ASP A 126 -7.26 -6.21 9.12
CA ASP A 126 -8.13 -6.97 10.02
C ASP A 126 -9.29 -6.08 10.50
N GLY A 127 -10.12 -5.62 9.54
CA GLY A 127 -11.30 -4.82 9.82
C GLY A 127 -12.44 -5.64 10.42
N ASP A 128 -12.55 -6.89 9.99
CA ASP A 128 -13.61 -7.82 10.38
C ASP A 128 -13.19 -8.82 11.47
N ALA A 129 -13.77 -8.67 12.67
CA ALA A 129 -13.49 -9.52 13.82
C ALA A 129 -13.82 -11.02 13.61
N TYR A 130 -14.65 -11.37 12.63
CA TYR A 130 -14.99 -12.77 12.33
C TYR A 130 -14.10 -13.40 11.25
N ILE A 131 -13.31 -12.59 10.54
CA ILE A 131 -12.45 -13.04 9.43
C ILE A 131 -11.07 -12.40 9.61
N THR A 132 -10.31 -12.94 10.56
CA THR A 132 -8.92 -12.52 10.81
C THR A 132 -7.99 -13.08 9.73
N ARG A 133 -6.99 -12.30 9.34
CA ARG A 133 -5.98 -12.72 8.37
C ARG A 133 -5.11 -13.84 8.92
N THR A 134 -4.81 -14.79 8.03
CA THR A 134 -3.83 -15.84 8.29
C THR A 134 -2.49 -15.47 7.65
N LYS A 135 -1.41 -16.17 8.05
CA LYS A 135 -0.11 -16.02 7.39
C LYS A 135 -0.23 -16.38 5.91
N GLU A 136 -0.92 -17.47 5.60
CA GLU A 136 -1.10 -18.01 4.25
C GLU A 136 -1.85 -17.01 3.37
N GLU A 137 -2.87 -16.34 3.91
CA GLU A 137 -3.61 -15.29 3.20
C GLU A 137 -2.70 -14.09 2.86
N ILE A 138 -1.94 -13.58 3.85
CA ILE A 138 -1.04 -12.43 3.67
C ILE A 138 0.06 -12.74 2.64
N ILE A 139 0.68 -13.92 2.71
CA ILE A 139 1.66 -14.35 1.71
C ILE A 139 0.99 -14.55 0.35
N GLY A 140 -0.22 -15.10 0.30
CA GLY A 140 -1.00 -15.27 -0.92
C GLY A 140 -1.24 -13.95 -1.65
N TYR A 141 -1.62 -12.88 -0.93
CA TYR A 141 -1.74 -11.53 -1.50
C TYR A 141 -0.40 -11.05 -2.07
N ASN A 142 0.69 -11.23 -1.34
CA ASN A 142 2.01 -10.82 -1.79
C ASN A 142 2.48 -11.57 -3.04
N VAL A 143 2.21 -12.88 -3.12
CA VAL A 143 2.49 -13.70 -4.31
C VAL A 143 1.72 -13.18 -5.52
N GLU A 144 0.43 -12.91 -5.32
CA GLU A 144 -0.46 -12.50 -6.39
C GLU A 144 -0.15 -11.11 -6.94
N ILE A 145 0.02 -10.11 -6.08
CA ILE A 145 0.35 -8.75 -6.51
C ILE A 145 1.73 -8.70 -7.19
N ALA A 146 2.73 -9.40 -6.65
CA ALA A 146 4.04 -9.48 -7.29
C ALA A 146 3.96 -10.08 -8.71
N ALA A 147 3.16 -11.15 -8.88
CA ALA A 147 2.96 -11.78 -10.18
C ALA A 147 2.21 -10.85 -11.15
N LEU A 148 1.16 -10.16 -10.69
CA LEU A 148 0.39 -9.21 -11.49
C LEU A 148 1.28 -8.07 -12.00
N LEU A 149 2.01 -7.39 -11.10
CA LEU A 149 2.91 -6.30 -11.49
C LEU A 149 4.00 -6.77 -12.45
N LYS A 150 4.61 -7.93 -12.19
CA LYS A 150 5.64 -8.49 -13.06
C LYS A 150 5.11 -8.78 -14.47
N ASN A 151 3.89 -9.33 -14.57
CA ASN A 151 3.28 -9.67 -15.85
C ASN A 151 2.82 -8.41 -16.60
N ALA A 152 2.17 -7.47 -15.91
CA ALA A 152 1.62 -6.25 -16.51
C ALA A 152 2.73 -5.34 -17.08
N PHE A 153 3.85 -5.20 -16.38
CA PHE A 153 4.99 -4.37 -16.82
C PHE A 153 6.06 -5.14 -17.62
N ARG A 154 5.67 -6.25 -18.26
CA ARG A 154 6.49 -6.95 -19.25
C ARG A 154 6.36 -6.26 -20.61
N LEU A 155 7.49 -5.87 -21.19
CA LEU A 155 7.61 -5.24 -22.50
C LEU A 155 7.62 -6.29 -23.62
N GLU A 156 7.43 -5.83 -24.86
CA GLU A 156 7.35 -6.68 -26.06
C GLU A 156 8.59 -7.56 -26.27
N ASN A 157 9.78 -7.03 -25.95
CA ASN A 157 11.03 -7.79 -26.01
C ASN A 157 11.22 -8.76 -24.83
N ASN A 158 10.14 -9.10 -24.14
CA ASN A 158 10.09 -10.05 -23.03
C ASN A 158 10.81 -9.56 -21.75
N ARG A 159 11.29 -8.31 -21.73
CA ARG A 159 11.92 -7.66 -20.59
C ARG A 159 10.86 -7.06 -19.68
N THR A 160 10.94 -7.26 -18.38
CA THR A 160 10.10 -6.53 -17.42
C THR A 160 10.78 -5.22 -17.03
N LEU A 161 10.05 -4.10 -16.91
CA LEU A 161 10.62 -2.88 -16.33
C LEU A 161 11.19 -3.16 -14.93
N PRO A 162 12.23 -2.44 -14.46
CA PRO A 162 12.64 -2.52 -13.07
C PRO A 162 11.47 -2.18 -12.13
N ILE A 163 11.11 -3.12 -11.25
CA ILE A 163 10.11 -2.92 -10.21
C ILE A 163 10.84 -3.01 -8.87
N VAL A 164 10.75 -1.95 -8.06
CA VAL A 164 11.44 -1.87 -6.77
C VAL A 164 10.41 -1.86 -5.64
N PRO A 165 10.11 -3.02 -5.03
CA PRO A 165 9.18 -3.09 -3.91
C PRO A 165 9.83 -2.72 -2.57
N CYS A 166 9.04 -2.33 -1.57
CA CYS A 166 9.40 -2.42 -0.14
C CYS A 166 8.30 -3.10 0.67
N ILE A 167 8.65 -3.63 1.85
CA ILE A 167 7.72 -4.38 2.72
C ILE A 167 6.82 -3.41 3.49
N GLY A 168 5.51 -3.60 3.38
CA GLY A 168 4.51 -2.91 4.18
C GLY A 168 4.22 -3.58 5.53
N ASN A 169 3.52 -2.87 6.42
CA ASN A 169 3.23 -3.38 7.76
C ASN A 169 2.05 -4.37 7.80
N ASN A 170 1.20 -4.37 6.77
CA ASN A 170 0.20 -5.40 6.52
C ASN A 170 0.74 -6.61 5.75
N ASP A 171 1.95 -6.53 5.19
CA ASP A 171 2.58 -7.64 4.46
C ASP A 171 3.27 -8.67 5.35
N VAL A 172 3.32 -8.43 6.67
CA VAL A 172 3.96 -9.31 7.65
C VAL A 172 2.95 -9.92 8.61
N HIS A 173 3.27 -11.12 9.10
CA HIS A 173 2.44 -11.83 10.07
C HIS A 173 3.27 -12.29 11.28
N PRO A 174 2.88 -11.96 12.53
CA PRO A 174 1.75 -11.10 12.92
C PRO A 174 1.88 -9.65 12.42
N HIS A 175 0.77 -8.92 12.40
CA HIS A 175 0.71 -7.53 11.95
C HIS A 175 1.78 -6.65 12.63
N ASN A 176 2.50 -5.84 11.87
CA ASN A 176 3.65 -5.00 12.30
C ASN A 176 4.89 -5.75 12.82
N GLU A 177 4.79 -7.05 13.11
CA GLU A 177 5.84 -7.80 13.82
C GLU A 177 6.84 -8.46 12.87
N LEU A 178 7.86 -7.70 12.47
CA LEU A 178 9.02 -8.26 11.79
C LEU A 178 10.22 -8.40 12.73
N ARG A 179 10.58 -9.65 13.05
CA ARG A 179 11.69 -9.97 13.94
C ARG A 179 13.06 -9.69 13.33
N GLY A 180 14.02 -9.26 14.14
CA GLY A 180 15.40 -8.93 13.74
C GLY A 180 16.40 -10.09 13.71
N ILE A 181 15.93 -11.34 13.59
CA ILE A 181 16.76 -12.57 13.70
C ILE A 181 17.56 -12.89 12.43
N LYS A 182 18.71 -13.56 12.57
CA LYS A 182 19.67 -13.82 11.48
C LYS A 182 19.09 -14.59 10.28
N ARG A 183 18.17 -15.52 10.54
CA ARG A 183 17.47 -16.33 9.53
C ARG A 183 15.96 -16.12 9.71
N ASN A 184 15.48 -14.91 9.39
CA ASN A 184 14.06 -14.59 9.50
C ASN A 184 13.28 -15.37 8.41
N PRO A 185 12.34 -16.27 8.77
CA PRO A 185 11.58 -17.07 7.80
C PRO A 185 10.75 -16.22 6.82
N GLN A 186 10.13 -15.13 7.28
CA GLN A 186 9.37 -14.22 6.42
C GLN A 186 10.29 -13.56 5.38
N LEU A 187 11.47 -13.08 5.80
CA LEU A 187 12.45 -12.52 4.83
C LEU A 187 12.98 -13.57 3.86
N LEU A 188 13.08 -14.83 4.26
CA LEU A 188 13.44 -15.92 3.35
C LEU A 188 12.33 -16.19 2.33
N GLU A 189 11.07 -16.14 2.74
CA GLU A 189 9.89 -16.27 1.90
C GLU A 189 9.82 -15.14 0.87
N PHE A 190 9.92 -13.89 1.32
CA PHE A 190 10.02 -12.73 0.44
C PHE A 190 11.25 -12.79 -0.48
N SER A 191 12.38 -13.38 -0.03
CA SER A 191 13.57 -13.46 -0.89
C SER A 191 13.40 -14.42 -2.08
N LYS A 192 12.48 -15.38 -1.97
CA LYS A 192 12.10 -16.26 -3.08
C LYS A 192 11.10 -15.56 -3.98
N LEU A 193 10.07 -14.94 -3.37
CA LEU A 193 9.02 -14.21 -4.07
C LEU A 193 9.58 -13.05 -4.91
N TRP A 194 10.48 -12.26 -4.34
CA TRP A 194 11.07 -11.09 -4.98
C TRP A 194 12.42 -11.38 -5.64
N ASN A 195 12.72 -12.64 -5.93
CA ASN A 195 14.00 -13.02 -6.53
C ASN A 195 14.29 -12.25 -7.84
N ASP A 196 13.24 -11.98 -8.61
CA ASP A 196 13.35 -11.25 -9.89
C ASP A 196 13.45 -9.73 -9.71
N PHE A 197 13.05 -9.20 -8.56
CA PHE A 197 13.12 -7.77 -8.24
C PHE A 197 14.42 -7.38 -7.50
N ILE A 198 15.06 -8.34 -6.83
CA ILE A 198 16.24 -8.08 -5.98
C ILE A 198 17.52 -8.45 -6.72
N PRO A 199 18.46 -7.50 -6.93
CA PRO A 199 19.76 -7.80 -7.51
C PRO A 199 20.51 -8.92 -6.80
N PRO A 200 21.21 -9.84 -7.50
CA PRO A 200 21.80 -11.00 -6.85
C PRO A 200 22.84 -10.60 -5.80
N LYS A 201 23.57 -9.51 -6.06
CA LYS A 201 24.54 -8.89 -5.13
C LYS A 201 23.89 -8.32 -3.86
N GLN A 202 22.58 -8.06 -3.87
CA GLN A 202 21.82 -7.52 -2.75
C GLN A 202 21.02 -8.59 -1.99
N LEU A 203 20.86 -9.80 -2.54
CA LEU A 203 20.08 -10.87 -1.91
C LEU A 203 20.55 -11.20 -0.48
N LYS A 204 21.87 -11.11 -0.22
CA LYS A 204 22.41 -11.29 1.14
C LYS A 204 22.00 -10.19 2.11
N ALA A 205 21.93 -8.93 1.65
CA ALA A 205 21.43 -7.81 2.46
C ALA A 205 19.93 -7.99 2.71
N PHE A 206 19.18 -8.34 1.67
CA PHE A 206 17.74 -8.59 1.77
C PHE A 206 17.41 -9.70 2.78
N LYS A 207 18.03 -10.89 2.67
CA LYS A 207 17.80 -11.99 3.62
C LYS A 207 18.16 -11.63 5.07
N ARG A 208 19.01 -10.61 5.28
CA ARG A 208 19.44 -10.15 6.61
C ARG A 208 18.50 -9.08 7.20
N GLY A 209 17.81 -8.29 6.37
CA GLY A 209 17.06 -7.14 6.87
C GLY A 209 15.92 -6.61 5.98
N GLY A 210 15.56 -7.29 4.90
CA GLY A 210 14.46 -6.89 4.00
C GLY A 210 14.70 -5.61 3.21
N TYR A 211 15.93 -5.10 3.19
CA TYR A 211 16.34 -3.91 2.45
C TYR A 211 17.34 -4.26 1.35
N PHE A 212 17.30 -3.51 0.25
CA PHE A 212 18.15 -3.72 -0.93
C PHE A 212 18.24 -2.44 -1.79
N ALA A 213 19.15 -2.44 -2.76
CA ALA A 213 19.37 -1.32 -3.66
C ALA A 213 19.31 -1.77 -5.12
N VAL A 214 18.69 -0.98 -5.99
CA VAL A 214 18.55 -1.28 -7.42
C VAL A 214 19.04 -0.08 -8.22
N ASP A 215 19.90 -0.32 -9.20
CA ASP A 215 20.26 0.69 -10.21
C ASP A 215 19.19 0.62 -11.28
N VAL A 216 18.24 1.56 -11.27
CA VAL A 216 17.03 1.50 -12.11
C VAL A 216 17.30 2.02 -13.52
N VAL A 217 18.17 3.03 -13.64
CA VAL A 217 18.76 3.52 -14.89
C VAL A 217 20.22 3.93 -14.62
N PRO A 218 21.09 4.06 -15.63
CA PRO A 218 22.47 4.53 -15.43
C PRO A 218 22.48 5.85 -14.65
N GLY A 219 23.18 5.92 -13.52
CA GLY A 219 23.27 7.15 -12.71
C GLY A 219 22.16 7.36 -11.67
N LEU A 220 21.12 6.52 -11.64
CA LEU A 220 20.01 6.63 -10.66
C LEU A 220 19.79 5.30 -9.92
N ARG A 221 19.82 5.36 -8.59
CA ARG A 221 19.65 4.20 -7.70
C ARG A 221 18.44 4.37 -6.79
N VAL A 222 17.65 3.32 -6.64
CA VAL A 222 16.59 3.25 -5.62
C VAL A 222 17.10 2.45 -4.42
N LEU A 223 16.96 2.98 -3.21
CA LEU A 223 17.15 2.26 -1.96
C LEU A 223 15.79 1.85 -1.39
N SER A 224 15.49 0.56 -1.42
CA SER A 224 14.32 -0.01 -0.76
C SER A 224 14.63 -0.28 0.70
N LEU A 225 14.04 0.52 1.58
CA LEU A 225 14.15 0.39 3.03
C LEU A 225 13.07 -0.54 3.57
N ASN A 226 13.43 -1.33 4.57
CA ASN A 226 12.47 -1.99 5.44
C ASN A 226 12.18 -1.11 6.68
N SER A 227 11.17 -0.24 6.57
CA SER A 227 10.84 0.72 7.63
C SER A 227 10.24 0.08 8.89
N LEU A 228 9.82 -1.20 8.83
CA LEU A 228 9.37 -1.94 10.02
C LEU A 228 10.44 -2.07 11.10
N TYR A 229 11.74 -2.01 10.76
CA TYR A 229 12.81 -2.01 11.76
C TYR A 229 13.04 -0.65 12.43
N PHE A 230 12.37 0.39 11.94
CA PHE A 230 12.32 1.71 12.57
C PHE A 230 10.96 1.97 13.22
N PHE A 231 9.93 1.21 12.84
CA PHE A 231 8.56 1.44 13.24
C PHE A 231 8.34 1.27 14.75
N GLY A 232 7.74 2.28 15.39
CA GLY A 232 7.41 2.33 16.80
C GLY A 232 6.56 1.14 17.23
N SER A 233 5.56 0.78 16.40
CA SER A 233 4.60 -0.29 16.64
C SER A 233 5.10 -1.69 16.28
N ASN A 234 6.37 -1.82 15.86
CA ASN A 234 7.04 -3.11 15.85
C ASN A 234 7.68 -3.34 17.23
N ASP A 235 6.93 -3.99 18.11
CA ASP A 235 7.34 -4.22 19.51
C ASP A 235 8.35 -5.37 19.65
N VAL A 236 8.58 -6.17 18.60
CA VAL A 236 9.53 -7.29 18.62
C VAL A 236 10.96 -6.90 18.26
N VAL A 237 11.25 -5.60 18.12
CA VAL A 237 12.60 -5.06 17.88
C VAL A 237 12.86 -3.79 18.69
N ASN A 238 14.11 -3.64 19.13
CA ASN A 238 14.59 -2.46 19.84
C ASN A 238 14.81 -1.26 18.90
N SER A 239 15.06 -0.09 19.47
CA SER A 239 15.47 1.12 18.75
C SER A 239 16.92 1.04 18.24
N CYS A 240 17.36 2.04 17.47
CA CYS A 240 18.70 2.11 16.89
C CYS A 240 19.82 2.43 17.91
N SER A 241 19.44 2.60 19.18
CA SER A 241 20.38 2.65 20.31
C SER A 241 21.01 1.28 20.55
N ASP A 242 20.29 0.19 20.28
CA ASP A 242 20.84 -1.16 20.22
C ASP A 242 21.70 -1.30 18.94
N LYS A 243 23.02 -1.15 19.10
CA LYS A 243 23.98 -1.20 17.98
C LYS A 243 24.10 -2.58 17.35
N ALA A 244 23.69 -3.65 18.04
CA ALA A 244 23.60 -4.98 17.48
C ALA A 244 22.25 -5.22 16.80
N GLY A 245 21.21 -4.46 17.15
CA GLY A 245 19.83 -4.57 16.69
C GLY A 245 19.61 -4.34 15.18
N PRO A 246 18.46 -4.78 14.65
CA PRO A 246 18.17 -4.68 13.21
C PRO A 246 18.12 -3.24 12.70
N GLY A 247 17.57 -2.30 13.49
CA GLY A 247 17.51 -0.88 13.13
C GLY A 247 18.90 -0.25 12.93
N ALA A 248 19.80 -0.39 13.91
CA ALA A 248 21.17 0.16 13.78
C ALA A 248 21.95 -0.46 12.61
N ARG A 249 21.77 -1.77 12.36
CA ARG A 249 22.36 -2.44 11.19
C ARG A 249 21.80 -1.89 9.87
N HIS A 250 20.51 -1.58 9.83
CA HIS A 250 19.84 -1.00 8.67
C HIS A 250 20.37 0.41 8.37
N ILE A 251 20.46 1.29 9.37
CA ILE A 251 21.10 2.62 9.23
C ILE A 251 22.54 2.50 8.70
N LYS A 252 23.33 1.56 9.26
CA LYS A 252 24.70 1.31 8.80
C LYS A 252 24.74 0.88 7.32
N TRP A 253 23.80 0.04 6.90
CA TRP A 253 23.67 -0.37 5.50
C TRP A 253 23.29 0.82 4.60
N MET A 254 22.28 1.62 4.99
CA MET A 254 21.82 2.80 4.25
C MET A 254 22.97 3.78 4.03
N LYS A 255 23.71 4.13 5.10
CA LYS A 255 24.91 4.97 5.02
C LYS A 255 25.96 4.42 4.06
N LYS A 256 26.16 3.09 4.03
CA LYS A 256 27.12 2.45 3.10
C LYS A 256 26.66 2.57 1.65
N GLN A 257 25.37 2.40 1.37
CA GLN A 257 24.83 2.55 0.01
C GLN A 257 24.90 3.99 -0.47
N LEU A 258 24.54 4.97 0.38
CA LEU A 258 24.64 6.39 0.04
C LEU A 258 26.09 6.83 -0.19
N LYS A 259 27.03 6.41 0.66
CA LYS A 259 28.46 6.65 0.44
C LYS A 259 28.93 6.10 -0.91
N ARG A 260 28.45 4.91 -1.27
CA ARG A 260 28.76 4.29 -2.55
C ARG A 260 28.15 5.07 -3.71
N ALA A 261 26.86 5.42 -3.65
CA ALA A 261 26.18 6.19 -4.69
C ALA A 261 26.89 7.53 -4.95
N ARG A 262 27.24 8.28 -3.89
CA ARG A 262 27.98 9.55 -4.06
C ARG A 262 29.32 9.35 -4.76
N ARG A 263 30.09 8.33 -4.36
CA ARG A 263 31.38 8.01 -5.01
C ARG A 263 31.19 7.60 -6.47
N ASP A 264 30.14 6.85 -6.76
CA ASP A 264 29.83 6.36 -8.10
C ASP A 264 29.16 7.47 -8.96
N GLY A 265 28.91 8.67 -8.42
CA GLY A 265 28.25 9.79 -9.12
C GLY A 265 26.74 9.63 -9.31
N PHE A 266 26.09 8.77 -8.52
CA PHE A 266 24.67 8.42 -8.69
C PHE A 266 23.77 9.27 -7.80
N LYS A 267 22.63 9.68 -8.34
CA LYS A 267 21.48 10.16 -7.57
C LYS A 267 20.72 8.99 -6.94
N VAL A 268 19.98 9.27 -5.86
CA VAL A 268 19.32 8.26 -5.05
C VAL A 268 17.88 8.64 -4.71
N ILE A 269 16.96 7.74 -5.03
CA ILE A 269 15.59 7.74 -4.50
C ILE A 269 15.55 6.79 -3.30
N ILE A 270 15.00 7.23 -2.17
CA ILE A 270 14.78 6.39 -1.00
C ILE A 270 13.30 6.05 -0.93
N ILE A 271 12.98 4.76 -0.83
CA ILE A 271 11.61 4.30 -0.63
C ILE A 271 11.48 3.53 0.68
N GLY A 272 10.31 3.60 1.31
CA GLY A 272 9.89 2.75 2.42
C GLY A 272 8.38 2.77 2.55
N HIS A 273 7.82 1.94 3.42
CA HIS A 273 6.36 1.91 3.59
C HIS A 273 5.90 2.91 4.65
N VAL A 274 6.16 2.61 5.93
CA VAL A 274 5.88 3.53 7.05
C VAL A 274 6.79 4.77 6.97
N PRO A 275 6.24 6.00 6.89
CA PRO A 275 7.03 7.22 6.82
C PRO A 275 7.72 7.55 8.15
N PRO A 276 8.93 8.12 8.14
CA PRO A 276 9.61 8.63 9.32
C PRO A 276 8.89 9.84 9.94
N THR A 277 8.45 9.71 11.18
CA THR A 277 7.89 10.81 11.99
C THR A 277 8.22 10.58 13.46
N ILE A 278 8.04 11.59 14.32
CA ILE A 278 8.14 11.43 15.79
C ILE A 278 7.13 10.43 16.37
N LYS A 279 6.03 10.14 15.65
CA LYS A 279 4.97 9.22 16.10
C LYS A 279 5.15 7.80 15.55
N THR A 280 5.79 7.67 14.40
CA THR A 280 5.91 6.41 13.67
C THR A 280 7.28 5.78 13.86
N PHE A 281 8.37 6.52 13.93
CA PHE A 281 9.70 5.94 14.11
C PHE A 281 10.12 5.94 15.57
N LYS A 282 10.85 4.91 15.99
CA LYS A 282 11.56 4.89 17.28
C LYS A 282 12.60 5.99 17.27
N ASP A 283 12.73 6.73 18.37
CA ASP A 283 13.47 8.01 18.45
C ASP A 283 14.89 7.94 17.92
N SER A 284 15.71 7.04 18.45
CA SER A 284 17.10 6.93 18.00
C SER A 284 17.22 6.46 16.55
N CYS A 285 16.20 5.79 16.01
CA CYS A 285 16.15 5.48 14.58
C CYS A 285 15.77 6.69 13.74
N LEU A 286 14.83 7.53 14.20
CA LEU A 286 14.50 8.78 13.54
C LEU A 286 15.71 9.72 13.52
N ASP A 287 16.40 9.87 14.64
CA ASP A 287 17.60 10.69 14.75
C ASP A 287 18.71 10.23 13.80
N ASP A 288 19.00 8.93 13.79
CA ASP A 288 20.01 8.33 12.91
C ASP A 288 19.59 8.45 11.43
N TYR A 289 18.30 8.30 11.12
CA TYR A 289 17.75 8.47 9.78
C TYR A 289 17.91 9.91 9.28
N ILE A 290 17.52 10.90 10.09
CA ILE A 290 17.66 12.33 9.76
C ILE A 290 19.14 12.63 9.53
N LYS A 291 20.01 12.25 10.47
CA LYS A 291 21.46 12.49 10.38
C LYS A 291 22.12 11.87 9.13
N VAL A 292 21.69 10.68 8.73
CA VAL A 292 22.20 10.05 7.50
C VAL A 292 21.63 10.76 6.27
N SER A 293 20.34 11.08 6.26
CA SER A 293 19.68 11.70 5.10
C SER A 293 20.24 13.10 4.83
N THR A 294 20.38 13.94 5.87
CA THR A 294 20.92 15.31 5.75
C THR A 294 22.37 15.30 5.27
N LYS A 295 23.18 14.36 5.77
CA LYS A 295 24.56 14.17 5.32
C LYS A 295 24.67 13.87 3.82
N TYR A 296 23.64 13.27 3.21
CA TYR A 296 23.61 12.85 1.79
C TYR A 296 22.57 13.60 0.95
N ALA A 297 22.13 14.79 1.39
CA ALA A 297 21.09 15.57 0.73
C ALA A 297 21.44 16.06 -0.71
N ASP A 298 22.73 16.14 -1.05
CA ASP A 298 23.22 16.47 -2.41
C ASP A 298 22.91 15.41 -3.48
N ILE A 299 22.81 14.14 -3.07
CA ILE A 299 22.55 13.01 -3.97
C ILE A 299 21.17 12.39 -3.80
N ILE A 300 20.48 12.63 -2.68
CA ILE A 300 19.13 12.13 -2.46
C ILE A 300 18.14 13.05 -3.19
N THR A 301 17.37 12.50 -4.11
CA THR A 301 16.41 13.26 -4.93
C THR A 301 14.98 13.16 -4.44
N GLY A 302 14.69 12.20 -3.56
CA GLY A 302 13.39 12.08 -2.92
C GLY A 302 13.32 10.96 -1.89
N HIS A 303 12.44 11.14 -0.93
CA HIS A 303 12.05 10.16 0.08
C HIS A 303 10.56 9.83 -0.10
N MET A 304 10.22 8.63 -0.55
CA MET A 304 8.87 8.27 -1.02
C MET A 304 8.29 7.14 -0.17
N TYR A 305 7.11 7.39 0.38
CA TYR A 305 6.43 6.53 1.34
C TYR A 305 4.93 6.41 1.03
N GLY A 306 4.27 5.47 1.71
CA GLY A 306 2.81 5.27 1.71
C GLY A 306 2.26 5.30 3.13
N HIS A 307 1.46 4.30 3.50
CA HIS A 307 0.98 3.97 4.86
C HIS A 307 -0.05 4.94 5.45
N ALA A 308 0.19 6.25 5.37
CA ALA A 308 -0.69 7.25 5.96
C ALA A 308 -1.92 7.57 5.07
N ASN A 309 -1.97 6.98 3.87
CA ASN A 309 -3.11 7.02 2.95
C ASN A 309 -3.61 8.41 2.52
N MET A 310 -2.82 9.46 2.74
CA MET A 310 -3.13 10.85 2.39
C MET A 310 -1.98 11.45 1.59
N ASP A 311 -2.30 12.25 0.58
CA ASP A 311 -1.29 12.91 -0.25
C ASP A 311 -0.67 14.10 0.49
N HIS A 312 0.55 13.93 1.01
CA HIS A 312 1.22 15.01 1.71
C HIS A 312 2.74 14.82 1.74
N PHE A 313 3.42 15.85 2.22
CA PHE A 313 4.82 15.75 2.60
C PHE A 313 5.02 16.18 4.06
N GLN A 314 6.19 15.91 4.62
CA GLN A 314 6.56 16.30 5.98
C GLN A 314 7.98 16.83 6.00
N VAL A 315 8.26 17.71 6.97
CA VAL A 315 9.58 18.32 7.17
C VAL A 315 10.18 17.86 8.50
N LEU A 316 11.17 16.99 8.45
CA LEU A 316 11.83 16.46 9.63
C LEU A 316 13.01 17.31 10.04
N THR A 317 13.18 17.47 11.35
CA THR A 317 14.34 18.05 12.00
C THR A 317 14.60 17.31 13.32
N ARG A 318 15.80 17.47 13.86
CA ARG A 318 16.24 16.81 15.11
C ARG A 318 15.64 17.45 16.37
N ASP A 319 15.17 18.71 16.31
CA ASP A 319 14.88 19.53 17.50
C ASP A 319 13.37 19.71 17.81
N VAL A 320 12.48 18.77 17.42
CA VAL A 320 11.05 18.88 17.79
C VAL A 320 10.79 18.21 19.15
N PRO A 321 10.30 18.94 20.17
CA PRO A 321 9.88 18.34 21.44
C PRO A 321 8.79 17.29 21.21
N SER A 322 8.97 16.11 21.80
CA SER A 322 8.04 14.98 21.62
C SER A 322 6.80 15.14 22.50
N ASP A 323 5.72 15.70 21.97
CA ASP A 323 4.41 15.56 22.61
C ASP A 323 3.75 14.25 22.11
N ARG A 324 3.97 13.16 22.85
CA ARG A 324 3.67 11.77 22.42
C ARG A 324 2.24 11.30 22.67
N ASN A 325 1.36 12.13 23.20
CA ASN A 325 0.09 11.68 23.77
C ASN A 325 -1.07 11.51 22.75
N SER A 326 -0.83 11.01 21.54
CA SER A 326 -1.95 10.57 20.66
C SER A 326 -1.62 9.28 19.92
N SER A 327 -2.50 8.30 20.07
CA SER A 327 -2.37 6.94 19.55
C SER A 327 -2.63 6.88 18.03
N GLN A 328 -1.98 5.94 17.34
CA GLN A 328 -1.97 5.80 15.87
C GLN A 328 -3.32 5.36 15.26
N ILE A 329 -4.32 5.00 16.07
CA ILE A 329 -5.68 4.64 15.60
C ILE A 329 -6.53 5.92 15.36
N GLU A 330 -5.99 7.12 15.61
CA GLU A 330 -6.72 8.39 15.52
C GLU A 330 -6.42 9.25 14.28
N ILE A 331 -5.71 8.77 13.25
CA ILE A 331 -5.56 9.59 12.02
C ILE A 331 -6.93 9.79 11.34
N LEU A 332 -7.81 8.79 11.43
CA LEU A 332 -9.22 8.91 10.98
C LEU A 332 -10.13 9.60 12.02
N LYS A 333 -9.75 9.63 13.31
CA LYS A 333 -10.60 10.20 14.38
C LYS A 333 -10.30 11.67 14.70
N ASP A 334 -9.14 12.20 14.32
CA ASP A 334 -8.82 13.62 14.48
C ASP A 334 -7.92 14.15 13.33
N THR A 335 -8.38 13.97 12.09
CA THR A 335 -7.75 14.55 10.91
C THR A 335 -7.56 16.07 11.03
N GLY A 336 -8.46 16.77 11.73
CA GLY A 336 -8.34 18.19 12.03
C GLY A 336 -7.07 18.52 12.81
N ARG A 337 -6.74 17.75 13.86
CA ARG A 337 -5.48 17.88 14.60
C ARG A 337 -4.28 17.52 13.74
N PHE A 338 -4.36 16.49 12.89
CA PHE A 338 -3.27 16.15 11.96
C PHE A 338 -2.97 17.32 11.01
N ILE A 339 -3.99 17.85 10.33
CA ILE A 339 -3.88 18.99 9.42
C ILE A 339 -3.31 20.22 10.14
N SER A 340 -3.82 20.51 11.34
CA SER A 340 -3.32 21.63 12.17
C SER A 340 -1.85 21.45 12.51
N THR A 341 -1.46 20.26 12.97
CA THR A 341 -0.06 19.93 13.31
C THR A 341 0.85 20.06 12.08
N LEU A 342 0.42 19.56 10.93
CA LEU A 342 1.16 19.65 9.68
C LEU A 342 1.35 21.10 9.25
N ARG A 343 0.29 21.92 9.32
CA ARG A 343 0.37 23.34 8.98
C ARG A 343 1.32 24.09 9.93
N GLU A 344 1.30 23.78 11.22
CA GLU A 344 2.24 24.35 12.19
C GLU A 344 3.68 23.93 11.92
N GLN A 345 3.91 22.68 11.48
CA GLN A 345 5.23 22.22 11.01
C GLN A 345 5.72 23.08 9.84
N TYR A 346 4.86 23.35 8.85
CA TYR A 346 5.21 24.20 7.70
C TYR A 346 5.48 25.66 8.09
N LYS A 347 4.71 26.23 9.03
CA LYS A 347 4.97 27.59 9.55
C LYS A 347 6.34 27.71 10.22
N LYS A 348 6.85 26.63 10.82
CA LYS A 348 8.16 26.62 11.49
C LYS A 348 9.32 26.62 10.51
N VAL A 349 9.14 26.16 9.26
CA VAL A 349 10.20 26.05 8.25
C VAL A 349 10.99 27.35 8.11
N LYS A 350 10.29 28.49 7.96
CA LYS A 350 10.91 29.82 7.84
C LYS A 350 11.89 30.16 8.97
N LYS A 351 11.67 29.61 10.17
CA LYS A 351 12.50 29.90 11.35
C LYS A 351 13.71 28.96 11.46
N ILE A 352 13.62 27.75 10.92
CA ILE A 352 14.59 26.67 11.18
C ILE A 352 15.42 26.29 9.97
N ARG A 353 14.99 26.59 8.74
CA ARG A 353 15.65 26.11 7.52
C ARG A 353 17.09 26.56 7.33
N ASP A 354 17.45 27.73 7.87
CA ASP A 354 18.81 28.27 7.75
C ASP A 354 19.73 27.82 8.91
N THR A 355 19.15 27.21 9.94
CA THR A 355 19.87 26.86 11.19
C THR A 355 19.87 25.36 11.48
N GLN A 356 18.98 24.59 10.87
CA GLN A 356 18.80 23.17 11.12
C GLN A 356 18.88 22.37 9.82
N GLU A 357 19.37 21.14 9.94
CA GLU A 357 19.33 20.20 8.84
C GLU A 357 17.92 19.62 8.69
N LEU A 358 17.30 19.85 7.52
CA LEU A 358 15.93 19.43 7.24
C LEU A 358 15.88 18.27 6.26
N VAL A 359 14.91 17.37 6.43
CA VAL A 359 14.59 16.30 5.48
C VAL A 359 13.15 16.44 5.05
N VAL A 360 12.91 16.46 3.74
CA VAL A 360 11.56 16.45 3.16
C VAL A 360 11.20 15.01 2.80
N VAL A 361 10.03 14.57 3.26
CA VAL A 361 9.53 13.20 3.08
C VAL A 361 8.14 13.24 2.46
N HIS A 362 7.93 12.47 1.39
CA HIS A 362 6.69 12.44 0.62
C HIS A 362 5.91 11.17 0.89
N ILE A 363 4.61 11.33 1.05
CA ILE A 363 3.64 10.27 1.25
C ILE A 363 2.68 10.31 0.06
N ALA A 364 2.59 9.21 -0.68
CA ALA A 364 1.62 9.06 -1.76
C ALA A 364 0.27 8.58 -1.20
N PRO A 365 -0.86 9.02 -1.80
CA PRO A 365 -2.17 8.45 -1.52
C PRO A 365 -2.26 7.01 -2.07
N PRO A 366 -3.21 6.19 -1.57
CA PRO A 366 -3.22 4.76 -1.82
C PRO A 366 -4.04 4.40 -3.08
N MET A 367 -3.89 3.16 -3.54
CA MET A 367 -4.87 2.54 -4.46
C MET A 367 -6.10 2.03 -3.72
N LEU A 368 -5.98 1.76 -2.42
CA LEU A 368 -7.10 1.53 -1.50
C LEU A 368 -8.19 2.59 -1.67
N PRO A 369 -9.47 2.22 -1.84
CA PRO A 369 -10.59 3.16 -1.95
C PRO A 369 -10.97 3.80 -0.59
N LEU A 370 -10.00 4.15 0.25
CA LEU A 370 -10.23 4.99 1.42
C LEU A 370 -10.62 6.40 0.99
N PHE A 371 -9.96 6.90 -0.05
CA PHE A 371 -10.41 8.01 -0.88
C PHE A 371 -10.76 7.48 -2.27
N TYR A 372 -10.60 8.26 -3.32
CA TYR A 372 -10.57 7.69 -4.66
C TYR A 372 -9.24 6.96 -4.87
N PRO A 373 -9.23 5.75 -5.46
CA PRO A 373 -8.01 5.03 -5.80
C PRO A 373 -7.10 5.85 -6.69
N THR A 374 -5.80 5.73 -6.47
CA THR A 374 -4.81 6.56 -7.15
C THR A 374 -3.56 5.82 -7.61
N PHE A 375 -2.79 6.48 -8.48
CA PHE A 375 -1.38 6.21 -8.70
C PHE A 375 -0.66 7.51 -9.10
N ARG A 376 0.68 7.54 -9.02
CA ARG A 376 1.47 8.73 -9.36
C ARG A 376 2.50 8.45 -10.43
N ILE A 377 2.59 9.35 -11.42
CA ILE A 377 3.68 9.37 -12.39
C ILE A 377 4.63 10.52 -12.02
N ASN A 378 5.87 10.17 -11.76
CA ASN A 378 6.92 11.10 -11.41
C ASN A 378 7.83 11.35 -12.61
N GLU A 379 8.35 12.55 -12.75
CA GLU A 379 9.29 12.93 -13.81
C GLU A 379 10.64 13.35 -13.25
N TYR A 380 11.71 12.95 -13.91
CA TYR A 380 13.09 13.28 -13.53
C TYR A 380 13.90 13.76 -14.75
N GLU A 381 14.96 14.53 -14.51
CA GLU A 381 15.88 14.96 -15.55
C GLU A 381 16.60 13.75 -16.15
N SER A 382 16.24 13.40 -17.39
CA SER A 382 16.70 12.20 -18.08
C SER A 382 17.87 12.43 -19.02
N ASN A 383 18.24 13.68 -19.28
CA ASN A 383 19.42 13.98 -20.09
C ASN A 383 20.69 13.56 -19.34
N ILE A 384 21.31 12.47 -19.75
CA ILE A 384 22.51 11.88 -19.12
C ILE A 384 23.71 12.83 -19.08
N ASN A 385 23.74 13.85 -19.95
CA ASN A 385 24.79 14.87 -19.97
C ASN A 385 24.47 16.07 -19.06
N SER A 386 23.28 16.14 -18.49
CA SER A 386 22.88 17.20 -17.57
C SER A 386 23.54 16.99 -16.20
N ALA A 387 24.09 18.05 -15.62
CA ALA A 387 24.56 18.03 -14.22
C ALA A 387 23.41 17.76 -13.22
N ARG A 388 22.15 17.94 -13.67
CA ARG A 388 20.93 17.69 -12.91
C ARG A 388 20.34 16.31 -13.16
N PHE A 389 21.01 15.44 -13.92
CA PHE A 389 20.50 14.09 -14.21
C PHE A 389 20.02 13.38 -12.93
N GLY A 390 18.79 12.86 -12.99
CA GLY A 390 18.13 12.19 -11.87
C GLY A 390 17.41 13.11 -10.87
N ASP A 391 17.56 14.43 -10.96
CA ASP A 391 16.81 15.37 -10.14
C ASP A 391 15.30 15.21 -10.41
N TRP A 392 14.50 15.25 -9.33
CA TRP A 392 13.05 15.12 -9.41
C TRP A 392 12.42 16.45 -9.86
N LEU A 393 11.67 16.42 -10.95
CA LEU A 393 11.18 17.63 -11.63
C LEU A 393 9.73 17.96 -11.28
N LYS A 394 8.85 16.97 -11.42
CA LYS A 394 7.42 17.10 -11.10
C LYS A 394 6.79 15.74 -10.90
N TYR A 395 5.54 15.73 -10.46
CA TYR A 395 4.68 14.56 -10.61
C TYR A 395 3.27 14.95 -11.04
N THR A 396 2.60 13.99 -11.65
CA THR A 396 1.17 14.02 -11.96
C THR A 396 0.47 12.95 -11.13
N GLN A 397 -0.51 13.39 -10.35
CA GLN A 397 -1.37 12.53 -9.55
C GLN A 397 -2.58 12.11 -10.39
N TRP A 398 -2.85 10.81 -10.42
CA TRP A 398 -3.99 10.24 -11.13
C TRP A 398 -4.97 9.65 -10.12
N TYR A 399 -6.26 9.72 -10.43
CA TYR A 399 -7.31 9.16 -9.60
C TYR A 399 -8.45 8.58 -10.44
N THR A 400 -9.29 7.75 -9.83
CA THR A 400 -10.53 7.27 -10.45
C THR A 400 -11.74 7.48 -9.55
N ASN A 401 -12.75 8.17 -10.07
CA ASN A 401 -13.97 8.47 -9.33
C ASN A 401 -14.87 7.24 -9.23
N LEU A 402 -14.64 6.41 -8.20
CA LEU A 402 -15.44 5.21 -7.98
C LEU A 402 -16.92 5.49 -7.66
N THR A 403 -17.28 6.70 -7.22
CA THR A 403 -18.68 7.08 -7.03
C THR A 403 -19.42 7.05 -8.36
N HIS A 404 -18.80 7.61 -9.41
CA HIS A 404 -19.30 7.55 -10.77
C HIS A 404 -19.29 6.11 -11.31
N TRP A 405 -18.14 5.42 -11.25
CA TRP A 405 -18.00 4.09 -11.86
C TRP A 405 -18.84 3.00 -11.20
N ASN A 406 -19.18 3.14 -9.92
CA ASN A 406 -20.15 2.28 -9.25
C ASN A 406 -21.57 2.44 -9.79
N GLN A 407 -21.91 3.56 -10.43
CA GLN A 407 -23.22 3.82 -11.04
C GLN A 407 -23.21 3.58 -12.55
N ALA A 408 -22.05 3.77 -13.20
CA ALA A 408 -21.87 3.61 -14.63
C ALA A 408 -22.14 2.18 -15.09
N LYS A 409 -23.17 1.99 -15.92
CA LYS A 409 -23.59 0.70 -16.47
C LYS A 409 -23.82 0.80 -17.97
N HIS A 410 -23.47 -0.25 -18.68
CA HIS A 410 -23.78 -0.36 -20.11
C HIS A 410 -25.30 -0.39 -20.30
N PRO A 411 -25.87 0.45 -21.17
CA PRO A 411 -27.33 0.64 -21.27
C PRO A 411 -28.08 -0.64 -21.66
N LEU A 412 -27.49 -1.46 -22.54
CA LEU A 412 -28.12 -2.69 -23.02
C LEU A 412 -27.91 -3.92 -22.13
N THR A 413 -26.73 -4.06 -21.49
CA THR A 413 -26.37 -5.29 -20.77
C THR A 413 -26.50 -5.15 -19.26
N GLY A 414 -26.63 -3.92 -18.75
CA GLY A 414 -26.67 -3.62 -17.32
C GLY A 414 -25.37 -3.90 -16.56
N LYS A 415 -24.31 -4.35 -17.25
CA LYS A 415 -23.00 -4.62 -16.65
C LYS A 415 -22.32 -3.30 -16.28
N HIS A 416 -21.61 -3.29 -15.14
CA HIS A 416 -20.80 -2.14 -14.75
C HIS A 416 -19.72 -1.86 -15.79
N LEU A 417 -19.55 -0.59 -16.14
CA LEU A 417 -18.43 -0.13 -16.97
C LEU A 417 -17.14 -0.15 -16.16
N LYS A 418 -16.00 -0.32 -16.83
CA LYS A 418 -14.67 -0.37 -16.21
C LYS A 418 -14.19 1.03 -15.84
N PRO A 419 -13.59 1.26 -14.65
CA PRO A 419 -13.08 2.56 -14.25
C PRO A 419 -11.97 3.07 -15.16
N GLU A 420 -11.99 4.35 -15.49
CA GLU A 420 -10.86 5.04 -16.10
C GLU A 420 -10.20 5.94 -15.07
N PHE A 421 -8.91 6.22 -15.26
CA PHE A 421 -8.16 7.15 -14.44
C PHE A 421 -7.97 8.47 -15.18
N GLU A 422 -8.13 9.55 -14.45
CA GLU A 422 -7.94 10.91 -14.94
C GLU A 422 -6.91 11.65 -14.10
N ILE A 423 -6.36 12.73 -14.65
CA ILE A 423 -5.42 13.60 -13.93
C ILE A 423 -6.19 14.30 -12.82
N GLU A 424 -5.73 14.12 -11.58
CA GLU A 424 -6.21 14.93 -10.47
C GLU A 424 -5.53 16.30 -10.49
N TYR A 425 -4.20 16.31 -10.50
CA TYR A 425 -3.38 17.51 -10.57
C TYR A 425 -1.93 17.18 -10.94
N SER A 426 -1.17 18.21 -11.31
CA SER A 426 0.29 18.16 -11.38
C SER A 426 0.93 19.29 -10.57
N THR A 427 2.14 19.04 -10.04
CA THR A 427 2.82 20.00 -9.16
C THR A 427 3.21 21.29 -9.87
N ASP A 428 3.55 21.23 -11.16
CA ASP A 428 3.90 22.39 -11.97
C ASP A 428 2.69 23.28 -12.25
N GLU A 429 1.57 22.73 -12.68
CA GLU A 429 0.37 23.52 -13.00
C GLU A 429 -0.34 24.03 -11.74
N THR A 430 -0.43 23.18 -10.71
CA THR A 430 -1.24 23.50 -9.52
C THR A 430 -0.45 24.29 -8.47
N TYR A 431 0.83 23.95 -8.27
CA TYR A 431 1.67 24.56 -7.23
C TYR A 431 2.74 25.51 -7.78
N ASN A 432 2.89 25.58 -9.10
CA ASN A 432 3.95 26.33 -9.78
C ASN A 432 5.35 25.85 -9.34
N MET A 433 5.52 24.53 -9.25
CA MET A 433 6.77 23.86 -8.89
C MET A 433 7.30 23.06 -10.08
N THR A 434 8.36 23.57 -10.71
CA THR A 434 9.02 22.96 -11.88
C THR A 434 10.24 22.11 -11.52
N ASP A 435 10.64 22.12 -10.25
CA ASP A 435 11.50 21.13 -9.63
C ASP A 435 10.96 20.74 -8.25
N LEU A 436 11.25 19.53 -7.83
CA LEU A 436 10.81 18.95 -6.56
C LEU A 436 12.01 18.71 -5.63
N THR A 437 13.03 19.57 -5.70
CA THR A 437 14.14 19.53 -4.75
C THR A 437 13.65 19.81 -3.34
N ALA A 438 14.43 19.38 -2.33
CA ALA A 438 14.10 19.66 -0.93
C ALA A 438 13.88 21.17 -0.68
N ASN A 439 14.69 22.03 -1.29
CA ASN A 439 14.56 23.48 -1.15
C ASN A 439 13.23 24.00 -1.72
N SER A 440 12.82 23.54 -2.91
CA SER A 440 11.55 23.93 -3.52
C SER A 440 10.35 23.50 -2.68
N TRP A 441 10.41 22.33 -2.04
CA TRP A 441 9.40 21.89 -1.08
C TRP A 441 9.37 22.73 0.21
N LEU A 442 10.53 23.17 0.71
CA LEU A 442 10.60 24.07 1.86
C LEU A 442 10.03 25.46 1.52
N ASP A 443 10.33 25.99 0.33
CA ASP A 443 9.75 27.24 -0.19
C ASP A 443 8.22 27.11 -0.32
N PHE A 444 7.75 25.98 -0.85
CA PHE A 444 6.33 25.68 -0.94
C PHE A 444 5.67 25.61 0.44
N ALA A 445 6.30 24.93 1.41
CA ALA A 445 5.81 24.83 2.79
C ALA A 445 5.61 26.22 3.43
N GLU A 446 6.59 27.11 3.28
CA GLU A 446 6.47 28.49 3.76
C GLU A 446 5.34 29.24 3.05
N LYS A 447 5.25 29.10 1.73
CA LYS A 447 4.23 29.76 0.90
C LYS A 447 2.84 29.35 1.33
N ILE A 448 2.53 28.06 1.42
CA ILE A 448 1.19 27.56 1.78
C ILE A 448 0.83 27.82 3.26
N ALA A 449 1.84 27.92 4.13
CA ALA A 449 1.65 28.24 5.54
C ALA A 449 1.41 29.74 5.80
N SER A 450 1.79 30.61 4.87
CA SER A 450 1.65 32.07 4.97
C SER A 450 0.19 32.56 4.92
N LYS A 451 -0.02 33.85 5.24
CA LYS A 451 -1.33 34.50 5.10
C LYS A 451 -1.78 34.53 3.64
N GLN A 452 -0.86 34.83 2.72
CA GLN A 452 -1.09 34.88 1.28
C GLN A 452 -1.37 33.49 0.68
N GLY A 453 -0.84 32.43 1.30
CA GLY A 453 -1.03 31.04 0.90
C GLY A 453 -2.38 30.42 1.24
N LYS A 454 -3.34 31.16 1.83
CA LYS A 454 -4.62 30.59 2.30
C LYS A 454 -5.41 29.86 1.21
N SER A 455 -5.45 30.41 -0.01
CA SER A 455 -6.12 29.76 -1.15
C SER A 455 -5.39 28.48 -1.57
N LEU A 456 -4.07 28.58 -1.73
CA LEU A 456 -3.22 27.45 -2.11
C LEU A 456 -3.24 26.33 -1.08
N TRP A 457 -3.33 26.66 0.21
CA TRP A 457 -3.53 25.68 1.29
C TRP A 457 -4.87 24.95 1.16
N LYS A 458 -5.94 25.64 0.74
CA LYS A 458 -7.24 24.98 0.50
C LYS A 458 -7.13 23.99 -0.66
N THR A 459 -6.48 24.37 -1.75
CA THR A 459 -6.20 23.47 -2.88
C THR A 459 -5.34 22.28 -2.45
N TYR A 460 -4.26 22.52 -1.72
CA TYR A 460 -3.39 21.46 -1.19
C TYR A 460 -4.15 20.48 -0.29
N LEU A 461 -5.07 20.97 0.55
CA LEU A 461 -5.93 20.12 1.37
C LEU A 461 -6.93 19.30 0.55
N ALA A 462 -7.50 19.86 -0.53
CA ALA A 462 -8.39 19.09 -1.40
C ALA A 462 -7.62 17.93 -2.07
N ASN A 463 -6.40 18.19 -2.53
CA ASN A 463 -5.52 17.18 -3.13
C ASN A 463 -5.07 16.13 -2.10
N MET A 464 -4.84 16.53 -0.84
CA MET A 464 -4.47 15.60 0.25
C MET A 464 -5.45 14.44 0.41
N PHE A 465 -6.73 14.69 0.08
CA PHE A 465 -7.84 13.74 0.17
C PHE A 465 -8.37 13.32 -1.21
N VAL A 466 -7.58 13.48 -2.27
CA VAL A 466 -7.91 13.03 -3.63
C VAL A 466 -9.25 13.61 -4.11
N GLN A 467 -9.51 14.88 -3.83
CA GLN A 467 -10.77 15.58 -4.15
C GLN A 467 -12.06 14.92 -3.61
N THR A 468 -11.97 14.01 -2.64
CA THR A 468 -13.16 13.38 -2.07
C THR A 468 -13.94 14.35 -1.19
N ASN A 469 -15.27 14.35 -1.34
CA ASN A 469 -16.15 15.15 -0.49
C ASN A 469 -16.08 14.62 0.93
N ASN A 470 -15.67 15.48 1.86
CA ASN A 470 -15.52 15.13 3.25
C ASN A 470 -16.32 16.14 4.08
N ASP A 471 -17.58 15.82 4.33
CA ASP A 471 -18.47 16.58 5.22
C ASP A 471 -17.83 16.81 6.61
N TRP A 472 -16.90 15.93 6.99
CA TRP A 472 -16.10 16.01 8.21
C TRP A 472 -15.18 17.25 8.30
N TYR A 473 -14.82 17.89 7.17
CA TYR A 473 -13.84 19.00 7.14
C TYR A 473 -14.45 20.37 6.81
N GLY A 474 -15.78 20.47 6.76
CA GLY A 474 -16.46 21.72 6.36
C GLY A 474 -16.12 22.17 4.93
N GLN A 475 -15.57 21.27 4.11
CA GLN A 475 -15.40 21.46 2.67
C GLN A 475 -16.52 20.69 1.96
N SER A 476 -17.60 21.40 1.63
CA SER A 476 -18.40 21.01 0.47
C SER A 476 -17.58 21.42 -0.76
N ILE A 477 -16.96 20.44 -1.45
CA ILE A 477 -16.55 20.68 -2.82
C ILE A 477 -17.86 20.69 -3.61
N PRO A 478 -18.24 21.82 -4.24
CA PRO A 478 -19.40 21.82 -5.13
C PRO A 478 -19.12 20.78 -6.20
N ILE A 479 -20.01 19.78 -6.32
CA ILE A 479 -19.98 18.88 -7.46
C ILE A 479 -20.19 19.77 -8.69
N GLN A 480 -19.13 20.13 -9.40
CA GLN A 480 -19.28 20.59 -10.77
C GLN A 480 -19.74 19.36 -11.54
N GLN A 481 -21.06 19.23 -11.71
CA GLN A 481 -21.58 18.36 -12.74
C GLN A 481 -20.97 18.83 -14.06
N PRO A 482 -20.38 17.94 -14.86
CA PRO A 482 -20.03 18.31 -16.22
C PRO A 482 -21.33 18.73 -16.91
N THR A 483 -21.41 20.00 -17.32
CA THR A 483 -22.45 20.46 -18.24
C THR A 483 -22.19 19.80 -19.58
N ILE A 484 -22.67 18.56 -19.72
CA ILE A 484 -22.90 17.96 -21.03
C ILE A 484 -24.08 18.73 -21.59
N GLY A 485 -23.81 19.72 -22.44
CA GLY A 485 -24.82 20.33 -23.29
C GLY A 485 -25.37 19.25 -24.20
N TRP A 486 -26.48 18.64 -23.81
CA TRP A 486 -27.30 17.87 -24.73
C TRP A 486 -27.85 18.86 -25.76
N LEU A 487 -27.37 18.79 -27.01
CA LEU A 487 -28.11 19.36 -28.13
C LEU A 487 -29.45 18.62 -28.20
N ASP A 488 -30.50 19.31 -27.76
CA ASP A 488 -31.88 18.92 -28.02
C ASP A 488 -32.17 19.15 -29.51
N CYS A 489 -32.02 18.10 -30.33
CA CYS A 489 -32.33 18.13 -31.76
C CYS A 489 -33.84 18.14 -32.07
N SER A 490 -34.71 18.52 -31.14
CA SER A 490 -36.17 18.47 -31.34
C SER A 490 -36.90 19.82 -31.30
N LYS A 491 -36.19 20.95 -31.46
CA LYS A 491 -36.84 22.27 -31.62
C LYS A 491 -36.20 23.12 -32.73
N PRO A 492 -36.99 23.75 -33.63
CA PRO A 492 -36.47 24.73 -34.57
C PRO A 492 -36.13 26.03 -33.84
N ASP A 493 -34.92 26.54 -34.06
CA ASP A 493 -34.44 27.82 -33.53
C ASP A 493 -35.14 29.00 -34.24
N PRO A 494 -35.85 29.89 -33.53
CA PRO A 494 -36.55 31.02 -34.11
C PRO A 494 -35.74 32.31 -34.01
N THR A 495 -34.48 32.36 -34.45
CA THR A 495 -33.78 33.65 -34.58
C THR A 495 -32.73 33.66 -35.69
N LEU A 496 -33.15 33.88 -36.92
CA LEU A 496 -32.34 34.54 -37.96
C LEU A 496 -33.29 35.30 -38.89
N GLN A 497 -33.55 36.57 -38.54
CA GLN A 497 -34.09 37.56 -39.48
C GLN A 497 -32.96 38.07 -40.36
N GLU A 498 -33.29 38.13 -41.65
CA GLU A 498 -32.47 38.61 -42.75
C GLU A 498 -31.92 40.02 -42.51
N THR A 499 -30.63 40.23 -42.77
CA THR A 499 -30.13 41.52 -43.24
C THR A 499 -29.09 41.32 -44.34
N HIS A 500 -29.32 42.04 -45.43
CA HIS A 500 -28.60 42.04 -46.70
C HIS A 500 -27.11 42.43 -46.57
N ILE A 501 -26.26 41.77 -47.37
CA ILE A 501 -24.92 42.27 -47.74
C ILE A 501 -24.83 42.29 -49.28
N PRO A 502 -24.33 43.37 -49.93
CA PRO A 502 -24.26 43.46 -51.38
C PRO A 502 -23.03 42.75 -51.97
N GLN A 503 -23.21 42.36 -53.23
CA GLN A 503 -22.28 41.62 -54.10
C GLN A 503 -20.96 42.36 -54.39
N THR A 504 -19.87 41.61 -54.46
CA THR A 504 -18.80 41.83 -55.45
C THR A 504 -18.22 40.50 -55.93
N ASN A 505 -18.10 40.40 -57.26
CA ASN A 505 -17.60 39.28 -58.06
C ASN A 505 -16.07 39.13 -57.97
N GLN A 506 -15.56 37.90 -58.04
CA GLN A 506 -14.62 37.47 -59.09
C GLN A 506 -14.35 35.94 -59.07
N GLN A 507 -14.64 35.32 -60.24
CA GLN A 507 -14.04 34.18 -60.96
C GLN A 507 -12.85 33.42 -60.32
N ALA A 508 -12.57 32.14 -60.59
CA ALA A 508 -13.20 31.02 -61.30
C ALA A 508 -12.28 29.78 -61.16
N GLN A 509 -12.83 28.61 -61.54
CA GLN A 509 -12.17 27.41 -62.08
C GLN A 509 -12.06 26.13 -61.22
N SER A 510 -12.68 25.12 -61.81
CA SER A 510 -12.80 23.69 -61.50
C SER A 510 -11.54 22.89 -61.80
N LEU A 511 -11.41 21.71 -61.17
CA LEU A 511 -11.03 20.46 -61.86
C LEU A 511 -11.45 19.23 -61.04
N ARG A 512 -12.17 18.31 -61.71
CA ARG A 512 -12.50 16.93 -61.30
C ARG A 512 -11.45 15.97 -61.87
N SER A 513 -11.14 14.88 -61.17
CA SER A 513 -11.03 13.46 -61.62
C SER A 513 -10.30 12.65 -60.54
N VAL A 514 -10.93 11.67 -59.86
CA VAL A 514 -11.09 10.23 -60.20
C VAL A 514 -9.76 9.48 -60.22
N GLU A 515 -9.54 8.59 -59.24
CA GLU A 515 -9.28 7.16 -59.45
C GLU A 515 -9.29 6.37 -58.13
N SER A 516 -9.76 5.13 -58.22
CA SER A 516 -10.09 4.21 -57.13
C SER A 516 -9.75 2.77 -57.55
N LEU A 517 -9.53 1.89 -56.56
CA LEU A 517 -9.58 0.41 -56.53
C LEU A 517 -8.22 -0.34 -56.55
N PRO A 518 -8.15 -1.63 -56.11
CA PRO A 518 -9.20 -2.46 -55.46
C PRO A 518 -8.77 -3.25 -54.21
N ALA A 519 -9.79 -3.77 -53.50
CA ALA A 519 -9.74 -4.88 -52.56
C ALA A 519 -9.97 -6.23 -53.27
N SER A 520 -9.35 -7.30 -52.78
CA SER A 520 -9.55 -8.69 -53.26
C SER A 520 -10.42 -9.49 -52.31
N THR A 521 -11.45 -10.12 -52.87
CA THR A 521 -12.36 -11.10 -52.29
C THR A 521 -11.85 -12.53 -52.47
N SER A 522 -12.22 -13.44 -51.57
CA SER A 522 -12.88 -14.70 -51.96
C SER A 522 -13.60 -15.33 -50.77
N ALA A 523 -14.85 -15.69 -51.00
CA ALA A 523 -15.70 -16.47 -50.12
C ALA A 523 -16.16 -17.71 -50.92
N ASN A 524 -16.38 -18.82 -50.23
CA ASN A 524 -17.27 -19.89 -50.68
C ASN A 524 -18.07 -20.38 -49.46
N ALA A 525 -19.39 -20.36 -49.60
CA ALA A 525 -20.39 -20.89 -48.66
C ALA A 525 -21.19 -22.01 -49.38
N ILE A 526 -21.80 -22.96 -48.67
CA ILE A 526 -23.26 -23.15 -48.39
C ILE A 526 -23.46 -24.70 -48.18
N PRO A 527 -24.50 -25.33 -47.54
CA PRO A 527 -25.61 -24.92 -46.62
C PRO A 527 -25.90 -25.83 -45.35
N ILE A 528 -26.41 -25.21 -44.26
CA ILE A 528 -27.73 -25.37 -43.53
C ILE A 528 -28.19 -26.70 -42.81
N GLN A 529 -28.26 -26.59 -41.44
CA GLN A 529 -29.28 -27.04 -40.41
C GLN A 529 -29.38 -28.52 -39.90
N PRO A 530 -30.11 -28.85 -38.79
CA PRO A 530 -29.69 -28.70 -37.37
C PRO A 530 -29.96 -29.97 -36.52
N GLU A 531 -29.28 -30.21 -35.39
CA GLU A 531 -29.85 -31.12 -34.36
C GLU A 531 -29.26 -30.94 -32.95
N GLU A 532 -30.03 -31.42 -31.98
CA GLU A 532 -30.16 -31.05 -30.57
C GLU A 532 -29.31 -31.91 -29.60
N LYS A 533 -29.17 -31.40 -28.36
CA LYS A 533 -29.03 -32.10 -27.04
C LYS A 533 -27.63 -32.38 -26.43
N ASN A 534 -27.39 -31.62 -25.34
CA ASN A 534 -26.76 -31.91 -24.03
C ASN A 534 -25.36 -32.56 -23.91
N PRO A 535 -24.42 -31.97 -23.14
CA PRO A 535 -23.18 -32.63 -22.77
C PRO A 535 -23.24 -33.29 -21.37
N THR A 536 -22.81 -34.55 -21.34
CA THR A 536 -22.50 -35.34 -20.14
C THR A 536 -21.13 -34.96 -19.57
N LYS A 537 -21.04 -34.93 -18.25
CA LYS A 537 -19.82 -34.73 -17.44
C LYS A 537 -18.74 -35.78 -17.75
N ILE A 538 -17.49 -35.34 -17.81
CA ILE A 538 -16.29 -36.20 -17.68
C ILE A 538 -15.33 -35.51 -16.70
N ASP A 539 -15.09 -36.14 -15.55
CA ASP A 539 -14.10 -35.76 -14.56
C ASP A 539 -12.69 -36.23 -14.98
N PRO A 540 -11.61 -35.47 -14.70
CA PRO A 540 -10.24 -35.92 -14.90
C PRO A 540 -9.67 -36.68 -13.68
N PRO A 541 -8.64 -37.52 -13.88
CA PRO A 541 -8.30 -38.64 -12.99
C PRO A 541 -7.38 -38.27 -11.83
N ALA A 542 -7.51 -39.06 -10.76
CA ALA A 542 -6.65 -39.07 -9.58
C ALA A 542 -5.24 -39.62 -9.88
N PHE A 543 -4.23 -38.98 -9.30
CA PHE A 543 -2.88 -39.53 -9.19
C PHE A 543 -2.64 -39.97 -7.74
N GLU A 544 -2.46 -41.27 -7.55
CA GLU A 544 -1.93 -41.89 -6.34
C GLU A 544 -0.41 -41.66 -6.24
N ALA A 545 0.06 -41.21 -5.08
CA ALA A 545 1.46 -41.24 -4.70
C ALA A 545 1.66 -42.31 -3.64
N THR A 546 2.45 -43.34 -3.99
CA THR A 546 2.98 -44.36 -3.10
C THR A 546 4.10 -43.77 -2.22
N GLU A 547 3.96 -43.85 -0.90
CA GLU A 547 5.05 -43.60 0.06
C GLU A 547 5.61 -44.91 0.64
N HIS A 548 6.94 -45.05 0.59
CA HIS A 548 7.69 -46.06 1.33
C HIS A 548 7.87 -45.65 2.80
N LYS A 549 7.59 -46.61 3.69
CA LYS A 549 7.82 -46.57 5.15
C LYS A 549 9.25 -46.19 5.54
N ALA A 550 9.37 -45.27 6.50
CA ALA A 550 10.43 -45.29 7.51
C ALA A 550 9.83 -44.99 8.89
N THR A 551 9.86 -46.01 9.74
CA THR A 551 9.30 -46.06 11.09
C THR A 551 10.19 -45.28 12.07
N THR A 552 9.64 -44.30 12.80
CA THR A 552 10.17 -43.95 14.12
C THR A 552 9.03 -43.48 15.03
N THR A 553 8.77 -44.29 16.05
CA THR A 553 7.84 -44.13 17.17
C THR A 553 8.14 -42.91 18.02
N LEU A 554 7.14 -42.06 18.30
CA LEU A 554 7.03 -41.27 19.52
C LEU A 554 5.53 -41.05 19.83
N GLN A 555 5.18 -41.32 21.09
CA GLN A 555 3.82 -41.53 21.59
C GLN A 555 3.01 -40.23 21.73
N ASP A 556 1.73 -40.32 21.35
CA ASP A 556 0.66 -39.38 21.64
C ASP A 556 0.26 -39.44 23.13
N THR A 557 0.29 -38.30 23.82
CA THR A 557 -0.55 -38.07 25.01
C THR A 557 -1.07 -36.64 25.04
N LYS A 558 -2.36 -36.46 24.72
CA LYS A 558 -3.16 -35.27 25.10
C LYS A 558 -3.42 -35.29 26.61
N PRO A 559 -3.23 -34.19 27.36
CA PRO A 559 -3.81 -34.08 28.69
C PRO A 559 -5.16 -33.35 28.66
N LYS A 560 -6.18 -34.00 29.24
CA LYS A 560 -7.41 -33.39 29.76
C LYS A 560 -7.08 -32.53 31.00
N PRO A 561 -7.86 -31.47 31.31
CA PRO A 561 -7.62 -30.66 32.49
C PRO A 561 -8.04 -31.41 33.76
N VAL A 562 -7.13 -31.45 34.75
CA VAL A 562 -7.36 -31.99 36.10
C VAL A 562 -7.78 -30.83 37.01
N ILE A 563 -8.97 -30.96 37.62
CA ILE A 563 -9.45 -30.11 38.71
C ILE A 563 -8.79 -30.64 39.99
N ILE A 564 -7.99 -29.81 40.67
CA ILE A 564 -7.45 -30.12 42.00
C ILE A 564 -8.20 -29.25 43.02
N SER A 565 -9.02 -29.90 43.84
CA SER A 565 -9.56 -29.36 45.09
C SER A 565 -8.79 -29.97 46.26
N THR A 566 -8.36 -29.13 47.20
CA THR A 566 -7.88 -29.57 48.53
C THR A 566 -8.52 -28.73 49.64
N PRO A 567 -8.88 -29.32 50.79
CA PRO A 567 -9.77 -28.70 51.80
C PRO A 567 -9.01 -28.07 52.98
N ILE A 568 -9.62 -27.07 53.63
CA ILE A 568 -9.15 -26.47 54.90
C ILE A 568 -10.20 -26.76 56.02
N PRO A 569 -9.77 -27.13 57.25
CA PRO A 569 -10.64 -27.54 58.37
C PRO A 569 -11.18 -26.36 59.20
N PRO A 570 -12.10 -26.60 60.17
CA PRO A 570 -13.09 -25.62 60.60
C PRO A 570 -12.62 -24.76 61.77
N ASP A 571 -13.11 -23.52 61.84
CA ASP A 571 -13.13 -22.76 63.08
C ASP A 571 -14.56 -22.28 63.41
N ASN A 572 -14.91 -22.48 64.67
CA ASN A 572 -16.18 -22.18 65.30
C ASN A 572 -16.17 -20.73 65.78
N THR A 573 -17.22 -19.97 65.48
CA THR A 573 -17.87 -19.10 66.48
C THR A 573 -19.22 -18.60 65.96
N LYS A 574 -20.24 -18.73 66.82
CA LYS A 574 -21.62 -18.26 66.63
C LYS A 574 -21.70 -16.74 66.83
N ASN A 575 -22.48 -16.04 66.01
CA ASN A 575 -23.64 -15.28 66.49
C ASN A 575 -24.49 -14.68 65.36
N ASN A 576 -25.80 -14.63 65.67
CA ASN A 576 -26.94 -14.33 64.81
C ASN A 576 -26.93 -12.94 64.14
N SER A 577 -27.31 -12.89 62.86
CA SER A 577 -28.46 -12.12 62.35
C SER A 577 -28.52 -12.21 60.82
N LEU A 578 -29.61 -12.77 60.27
CA LEU A 578 -29.93 -12.61 58.85
C LEU A 578 -30.40 -11.17 58.61
N PRO A 579 -30.02 -10.56 57.47
CA PRO A 579 -31.03 -10.46 56.42
C PRO A 579 -30.48 -10.72 55.01
N THR A 580 -31.22 -11.55 54.27
CA THR A 580 -31.40 -11.53 52.80
C THR A 580 -30.16 -11.31 51.94
N HIS A 581 -29.45 -12.39 51.62
CA HIS A 581 -28.52 -12.43 50.49
C HIS A 581 -29.29 -12.60 49.17
N ASN A 582 -29.37 -11.53 48.37
CA ASN A 582 -29.34 -11.67 46.91
C ASN A 582 -27.87 -11.95 46.52
N SER A 583 -27.46 -13.21 46.49
CA SER A 583 -26.16 -13.59 45.93
C SER A 583 -26.26 -13.60 44.41
N HIS A 584 -25.95 -12.47 43.77
CA HIS A 584 -25.50 -12.52 42.38
C HIS A 584 -24.16 -13.25 42.35
N ASN A 585 -24.15 -14.51 41.92
CA ASN A 585 -22.92 -15.20 41.51
C ASN A 585 -22.34 -14.42 40.32
N THR A 586 -21.41 -13.51 40.57
CA THR A 586 -20.64 -12.83 39.55
C THR A 586 -19.59 -13.80 39.02
N THR A 587 -19.91 -14.49 37.93
CA THR A 587 -18.91 -15.25 37.16
C THR A 587 -17.80 -14.31 36.67
N THR A 588 -16.54 -14.73 36.74
CA THR A 588 -15.39 -13.96 36.24
C THR A 588 -14.66 -14.71 35.11
N TRP A 589 -13.99 -13.97 34.23
CA TRP A 589 -13.02 -14.48 33.26
C TRP A 589 -11.62 -14.03 33.64
N THR A 590 -10.66 -14.94 33.59
CA THR A 590 -9.25 -14.59 33.80
C THR A 590 -8.62 -14.18 32.46
N ILE A 591 -8.08 -12.97 32.39
CA ILE A 591 -7.36 -12.45 31.23
C ILE A 591 -5.86 -12.30 31.53
N LEU A 592 -5.03 -12.46 30.50
CA LEU A 592 -3.59 -12.25 30.55
C LEU A 592 -3.26 -10.80 30.18
N VAL A 593 -2.52 -10.11 31.04
CA VAL A 593 -2.04 -8.74 30.83
C VAL A 593 -0.52 -8.73 30.74
N ARG A 594 0.01 -8.19 29.64
CA ARG A 594 1.45 -8.05 29.40
C ARG A 594 1.88 -6.58 29.54
N LEU A 595 2.95 -6.34 30.29
CA LEU A 595 3.53 -5.01 30.52
C LEU A 595 4.58 -4.68 29.44
N SER A 596 4.65 -3.43 28.99
CA SER A 596 5.68 -2.98 28.03
C SER A 596 7.09 -3.09 28.63
N ASN A 597 8.07 -3.51 27.83
CA ASN A 597 9.50 -3.62 28.19
C ASN A 597 9.88 -4.58 29.34
N SER A 598 8.96 -5.42 29.80
CA SER A 598 9.26 -6.43 30.82
C SER A 598 9.61 -7.79 30.18
N ALA A 599 10.78 -8.35 30.50
CA ALA A 599 11.09 -9.75 30.23
C ALA A 599 10.42 -10.72 31.25
N VAL A 600 9.43 -10.25 32.02
CA VAL A 600 8.82 -10.95 33.15
C VAL A 600 7.36 -11.34 32.86
N LYS A 601 6.97 -12.48 33.46
CA LYS A 601 5.68 -13.20 33.45
C LYS A 601 4.44 -12.32 33.24
N ASP A 602 3.56 -12.80 32.36
CA ASP A 602 2.21 -12.26 32.17
C ASP A 602 1.42 -12.26 33.50
N ILE A 603 0.63 -11.21 33.72
CA ILE A 603 -0.20 -11.02 34.91
C ILE A 603 -1.61 -11.53 34.61
N LEU A 604 -2.14 -12.41 35.46
CA LEU A 604 -3.53 -12.88 35.36
C LEU A 604 -4.44 -11.91 36.12
N VAL A 605 -5.51 -11.44 35.47
CA VAL A 605 -6.50 -10.54 36.07
C VAL A 605 -7.89 -11.09 35.84
N ASP A 606 -8.68 -11.20 36.90
CA ASP A 606 -10.07 -11.62 36.80
C ASP A 606 -11.00 -10.42 36.52
N ILE A 607 -11.79 -10.54 35.46
CA ILE A 607 -12.79 -9.55 35.04
C ILE A 607 -14.20 -10.12 35.21
N PRO A 608 -15.19 -9.32 35.63
CA PRO A 608 -16.57 -9.78 35.78
C PRO A 608 -17.22 -10.03 34.42
N THR A 609 -17.91 -11.17 34.28
CA THR A 609 -18.67 -11.57 33.07
C THR A 609 -20.09 -11.00 33.02
N THR A 610 -20.49 -10.30 34.07
CA THR A 610 -21.79 -9.63 34.20
C THR A 610 -21.58 -8.21 34.67
N ALA A 611 -22.49 -7.31 34.29
CA ALA A 611 -22.39 -5.90 34.67
C ALA A 611 -22.29 -5.70 36.21
N PRO A 612 -21.53 -4.70 36.70
CA PRO A 612 -20.80 -3.71 35.90
C PRO A 612 -19.49 -4.25 35.32
N PHE A 613 -19.35 -4.13 33.99
CA PHE A 613 -18.14 -4.50 33.27
C PHE A 613 -17.00 -3.54 33.61
N LEU A 614 -15.78 -4.05 33.70
CA LEU A 614 -14.60 -3.21 33.91
C LEU A 614 -14.24 -2.49 32.61
N THR A 615 -13.90 -1.22 32.72
CA THR A 615 -13.23 -0.51 31.63
C THR A 615 -11.74 -0.86 31.60
N VAL A 616 -11.08 -0.59 30.48
CA VAL A 616 -9.61 -0.65 30.38
C VAL A 616 -8.95 0.22 31.45
N SER A 617 -9.50 1.40 31.75
CA SER A 617 -9.03 2.28 32.83
C SER A 617 -9.12 1.62 34.20
N ASP A 618 -10.22 0.92 34.47
CA ASP A 618 -10.40 0.21 35.75
C ASP A 618 -9.42 -0.96 35.87
N LEU A 619 -9.11 -1.62 34.76
CA LEU A 619 -8.10 -2.68 34.72
C LEU A 619 -6.69 -2.12 34.96
N LYS A 620 -6.34 -1.00 34.33
CA LYS A 620 -5.04 -0.34 34.52
C LYS A 620 -4.78 0.10 35.96
N LYS A 621 -5.84 0.45 36.71
CA LYS A 621 -5.75 0.77 38.14
C LYS A 621 -5.53 -0.48 39.02
N LYS A 622 -5.95 -1.65 38.55
CA LYS A 622 -5.83 -2.93 39.28
C LYS A 622 -4.51 -3.64 39.05
N VAL A 623 -3.85 -3.37 37.92
CA VAL A 623 -2.56 -3.97 37.59
C VAL A 623 -1.45 -3.06 38.11
N PRO A 624 -0.60 -3.52 39.04
CA PRO A 624 0.52 -2.73 39.52
C PRO A 624 1.53 -2.49 38.38
N VAL A 625 1.85 -1.22 38.13
CA VAL A 625 2.86 -0.80 37.14
C VAL A 625 3.84 0.19 37.74
N GLU A 626 5.10 0.04 37.38
CA GLU A 626 6.15 1.01 37.69
C GLU A 626 5.98 2.31 36.87
N PRO A 627 6.54 3.46 37.31
CA PRO A 627 6.34 4.76 36.67
C PRO A 627 6.69 4.86 35.17
N ASP A 628 7.54 3.96 34.66
CA ASP A 628 7.99 3.88 33.28
C ASP A 628 7.30 2.76 32.46
N GLN A 629 6.40 1.99 33.08
CA GLN A 629 5.69 0.89 32.44
C GLN A 629 4.32 1.32 31.92
N LEU A 630 4.00 0.92 30.69
CA LEU A 630 2.70 1.15 30.07
C LEU A 630 1.93 -0.17 29.94
N ILE A 631 0.66 -0.14 30.31
CA ILE A 631 -0.30 -1.21 30.03
C ILE A 631 -1.03 -0.86 28.75
N LYS A 632 -0.91 -1.70 27.73
CA LYS A 632 -1.71 -1.65 26.50
C LYS A 632 -2.47 -2.96 26.39
N LEU A 633 -3.80 -2.88 26.41
CA LEU A 633 -4.63 -4.06 26.16
C LEU A 633 -4.83 -4.19 24.65
N ILE A 634 -4.47 -5.36 24.12
CA ILE A 634 -4.58 -5.66 22.70
C ILE A 634 -5.64 -6.74 22.51
N HIS A 635 -6.67 -6.45 21.72
CA HIS A 635 -7.68 -7.42 21.31
C HIS A 635 -7.80 -7.40 19.79
N LEU A 636 -7.64 -8.56 19.16
CA LEU A 636 -7.68 -8.72 17.69
C LEU A 636 -6.75 -7.71 16.97
N GLY A 637 -5.54 -7.52 17.49
CA GLY A 637 -4.54 -6.63 16.89
C GLY A 637 -4.78 -5.13 17.11
N ARG A 638 -5.81 -4.72 17.87
CA ARG A 638 -6.10 -3.32 18.18
C ARG A 638 -5.82 -3.01 19.64
N ILE A 639 -5.21 -1.85 19.89
CA ILE A 639 -5.09 -1.29 21.23
C ILE A 639 -6.49 -0.80 21.65
N LEU A 640 -7.01 -1.35 22.75
CA LEU A 640 -8.30 -0.95 23.29
C LEU A 640 -8.23 0.45 23.93
N GLN A 641 -9.30 1.24 23.74
CA GLN A 641 -9.42 2.57 24.34
C GLN A 641 -9.68 2.47 25.85
N ASP A 642 -9.35 3.54 26.58
CA ASP A 642 -9.37 3.56 28.06
C ASP A 642 -10.77 3.40 28.66
N ASP A 643 -11.81 3.79 27.93
CA ASP A 643 -13.22 3.65 28.30
C ASP A 643 -13.86 2.36 27.76
N PHE A 644 -13.12 1.55 27.00
CA PHE A 644 -13.62 0.31 26.42
C PHE A 644 -14.00 -0.68 27.52
N LYS A 645 -15.25 -1.16 27.49
CA LYS A 645 -15.76 -2.14 28.46
C LYS A 645 -15.33 -3.54 28.04
N LEU A 646 -14.63 -4.24 28.93
CA LEU A 646 -14.26 -5.64 28.78
C LEU A 646 -15.51 -6.47 29.10
N LEU A 647 -16.14 -7.00 28.05
CA LEU A 647 -17.32 -7.87 28.14
C LEU A 647 -16.95 -9.32 28.45
#